data_AF-A0A557RL27-F1
#
_entry.id   AF-A0A557RL27-F1
#
_cell.length_a   1.000
_cell.length_b   1.000
_cell.length_c   1.000
_cell.angle_alpha   90.00
_cell.angle_beta   90.00
_cell.angle_gamma   90.00
#
_symmetry.space_group_name_H-M   'P 1'
#
loop_
_entity.id
_entity.type
_entity.pdbx_description
1 polymer ?
#
loop_
_entity_poly.entity_id
_entity_poly.type
_entity_poly.pdbx_seq_one_letter_code
_entity_poly.pdbx_strand_id
1 'polypeptide(L)'
;MIEQLVLRLQRAFFAHRLATLLSLLAFTVVMGGFAAQLSMSAGFDKQLPQNHEYVKTFNQYRDVLFGANRIIAVVHPKTGDVWNEKALTRLYDVTQALFFMPGVDRRTVTSLWTPNTRAVQITEEGMKAEDVVGGDVTVNALTPEAISGIRERTVIGGFIGSLVANDSTSAMVVAELADPDPKTGERLNYLDFSRRLETDLRDKYADAEIEIQIIGFAKQMGDISEGATSVIEFFALAFVLTALAVYWYTRSLVLTFLPLACSLVSVVWQFGTITLLGFGLDPLAVLVPFLVFAIGVSHGIQQVNYIAKEVINGADGYTAAVRSFTGLLVPGTLALITAFVGFATLALVPIPMIRELAITASVGVAYKIITNLIMLPVLASYFRFDEGFVLRAGKMESLRNRLMVRLGVHIATPRNAAIGTLVGVLLFGVAVWQSQGRHVGHVLPGAPELHDDSRYNKDVESVVSRFALGLDLLTVVVETPKDGCFIYENMAYVDRLSWHLANVPGVLSAQSLPVMAKLANAGVNEGNPKWAALPREELTLGEVVRQVPEGMRLYNADCTVMPINLYLADHKASTIKGVVDAVKRYREQHTLPSVTVRLASGNAGVQAATNEIVEHSELPMMLYVYATILVLVFLVYRDWRAMVACCVPLTVATFLGYWFMKSLDIGLTVATLPVMVLAVGIGVDYAFYIYNRIQMHLAHGEDIVTAFKQALREVGVATVFTAITLSVGVATWSFSALKFQADMGMLLTFMFMMNMIMAITLLPAIAVTLDLLIPRRRPVAAPLMAH
;
A
#
# COMPACT_ATOMS: atom_id res chain seq x y z
N MET A 1 4.05 41.99 14.22
CA MET A 1 5.31 41.23 14.05
C MET A 1 5.31 40.43 12.75
N ILE A 2 4.30 39.60 12.47
CA ILE A 2 4.29 38.75 11.25
C ILE A 2 4.03 39.56 9.97
N GLU A 3 3.11 40.53 9.99
CA GLU A 3 2.90 41.45 8.86
C GLU A 3 4.19 42.19 8.44
N GLN A 4 4.96 42.69 9.42
CA GLN A 4 6.27 43.28 9.17
C GLN A 4 7.28 42.28 8.58
N LEU A 5 7.20 41.00 8.97
CA LEU A 5 8.00 39.93 8.38
C LEU A 5 7.60 39.70 6.91
N VAL A 6 6.30 39.61 6.62
CA VAL A 6 5.78 39.46 5.24
C VAL A 6 6.24 40.62 4.36
N LEU A 7 6.13 41.86 4.83
CA LEU A 7 6.59 43.04 4.10
C LEU A 7 8.11 43.07 3.89
N ARG A 8 8.90 42.60 4.87
CA ARG A 8 10.36 42.46 4.73
C ARG A 8 10.72 41.39 3.69
N LEU A 9 10.07 40.22 3.75
CA LEU A 9 10.27 39.13 2.79
C LEU A 9 9.87 39.57 1.39
N GLN A 10 8.72 40.24 1.25
CA GLN A 10 8.28 40.85 0.00
C GLN A 10 9.36 41.77 -0.57
N ARG A 11 9.87 42.73 0.22
CA ARG A 11 10.93 43.64 -0.24
C ARG A 11 12.19 42.87 -0.64
N ALA A 12 12.61 41.87 0.14
CA ALA A 12 13.80 41.09 -0.16
C ALA A 12 13.70 40.34 -1.51
N PHE A 13 12.61 39.59 -1.72
CA PHE A 13 12.45 38.78 -2.94
C PHE A 13 12.07 39.60 -4.17
N PHE A 14 11.22 40.63 -4.02
CA PHE A 14 10.80 41.46 -5.15
C PHE A 14 11.78 42.59 -5.51
N ALA A 15 12.68 43.00 -4.61
CA ALA A 15 13.79 43.89 -4.98
C ALA A 15 14.90 43.15 -5.75
N HIS A 16 15.13 41.87 -5.43
CA HIS A 16 16.21 41.06 -6.02
C HIS A 16 15.69 39.87 -6.85
N ARG A 17 14.61 40.09 -7.62
CA ARG A 17 13.88 39.04 -8.37
C ARG A 17 14.80 38.12 -9.17
N LEU A 18 15.73 38.69 -9.95
CA LEU A 18 16.64 37.91 -10.78
C LEU A 18 17.58 37.04 -9.94
N ALA A 19 18.15 37.58 -8.86
CA ALA A 19 19.02 36.84 -7.97
C ALA A 19 18.27 35.72 -7.24
N THR A 20 17.02 35.95 -6.83
CA THR A 20 16.15 34.91 -6.25
C THR A 20 15.87 33.79 -7.24
N LEU A 21 15.56 34.09 -8.50
CA LEU A 21 15.31 33.04 -9.49
C LEU A 21 16.57 32.27 -9.88
N LEU A 22 17.71 32.95 -9.99
CA LEU A 22 18.99 32.31 -10.29
C LEU A 22 19.44 31.37 -9.15
N SER A 23 19.25 31.75 -7.88
CA SER A 23 19.58 30.87 -6.76
C SER A 23 18.68 29.63 -6.72
N LEU A 24 17.38 29.79 -6.97
CA LEU A 24 16.44 28.67 -7.05
C LEU A 24 16.73 27.76 -8.25
N LEU A 25 17.12 28.33 -9.39
CA LEU A 25 17.53 27.56 -10.57
C LEU A 25 18.82 26.77 -10.29
N ALA A 26 19.83 27.39 -9.68
CA ALA A 26 21.06 26.72 -9.30
C ALA A 26 20.80 25.54 -8.35
N PHE A 27 19.95 25.76 -7.34
CA PHE A 27 19.53 24.69 -6.44
C PHE A 27 18.79 23.58 -7.20
N THR A 28 17.91 23.93 -8.15
CA THR A 28 17.20 22.96 -8.99
C THR A 28 18.14 22.10 -9.84
N VAL A 29 19.19 22.69 -10.42
CA VAL A 29 20.20 21.95 -11.21
C VAL A 29 20.97 20.97 -10.32
N VAL A 30 21.39 21.39 -9.12
CA VAL A 30 22.07 20.52 -8.15
C VAL A 30 21.18 19.35 -7.74
N MET A 31 19.94 19.65 -7.36
CA MET A 31 18.98 18.60 -6.98
C MET A 31 18.60 17.70 -8.14
N GLY A 32 18.54 18.22 -9.37
CA GLY A 32 18.34 17.44 -10.58
C GLY A 32 19.45 16.43 -10.84
N GLY A 33 20.71 16.78 -10.53
CA GLY A 33 21.84 15.85 -10.60
C GLY A 33 21.69 14.66 -9.64
N PHE A 34 21.23 14.90 -8.41
CA PHE A 34 20.93 13.82 -7.45
C PHE A 34 19.68 13.03 -7.83
N ALA A 35 18.65 13.70 -8.38
CA ALA A 35 17.43 13.05 -8.83
C ALA A 35 17.71 12.05 -9.97
N ALA A 36 18.65 12.35 -10.87
CA ALA A 36 19.05 11.46 -11.96
C ALA A 36 19.74 10.16 -11.50
N GLN A 37 20.22 10.09 -10.26
CA GLN A 37 20.86 8.91 -9.67
C GLN A 37 19.87 8.01 -8.92
N LEU A 38 18.58 8.39 -8.87
CA LEU A 38 17.56 7.64 -8.16
C LEU A 38 17.34 6.27 -8.83
N SER A 39 17.42 5.20 -8.05
CA SER A 39 17.16 3.83 -8.49
C SER A 39 15.91 3.27 -7.81
N MET A 40 15.25 2.32 -8.50
CA MET A 40 14.13 1.60 -7.91
C MET A 40 14.67 0.60 -6.89
N SER A 41 14.15 0.63 -5.66
CA SER A 41 14.53 -0.34 -4.63
C SER A 41 13.28 -1.07 -4.15
N ALA A 42 13.18 -2.37 -4.46
CA ALA A 42 12.19 -3.25 -3.85
C ALA A 42 12.89 -4.11 -2.81
N GLY A 43 12.44 -4.04 -1.56
CA GLY A 43 12.99 -4.86 -0.48
C GLY A 43 11.85 -5.41 0.38
N PHE A 44 11.73 -6.73 0.43
CA PHE A 44 10.77 -7.43 1.30
C PHE A 44 10.86 -6.93 2.75
N ASP A 45 12.08 -6.77 3.27
CA ASP A 45 12.36 -6.30 4.63
C ASP A 45 11.76 -4.93 4.96
N LYS A 46 11.55 -4.06 3.97
CA LYS A 46 11.03 -2.69 4.15
C LYS A 46 9.53 -2.67 4.44
N GLN A 47 8.81 -3.71 4.00
CA GLN A 47 7.37 -3.88 4.26
C GLN A 47 7.12 -4.44 5.66
N LEU A 48 8.12 -5.10 6.25
CA LEU A 48 7.98 -5.79 7.52
C LEU A 48 7.98 -4.82 8.71
N PRO A 49 7.01 -4.94 9.63
CA PRO A 49 7.05 -4.21 10.88
C PRO A 49 8.07 -4.82 11.85
N GLN A 50 9.30 -4.32 11.79
CA GLN A 50 10.46 -4.87 12.51
C GLN A 50 10.28 -5.02 14.04
N ASN A 51 9.40 -4.23 14.66
CA ASN A 51 9.15 -4.27 16.09
C ASN A 51 8.06 -5.26 16.52
N HIS A 52 7.28 -5.81 15.57
CA HIS A 52 6.20 -6.75 15.83
C HIS A 52 6.72 -8.10 16.33
N GLU A 53 5.98 -8.79 17.21
CA GLU A 53 6.43 -10.07 17.78
C GLU A 53 6.65 -11.13 16.68
N TYR A 54 5.75 -11.21 15.70
CA TYR A 54 5.86 -12.18 14.60
C TYR A 54 7.09 -11.95 13.73
N VAL A 55 7.45 -10.69 13.47
CA VAL A 55 8.60 -10.33 12.64
C VAL A 55 9.90 -10.57 13.41
N LYS A 56 9.92 -10.32 14.73
CA LYS A 56 11.06 -10.69 15.58
C LYS A 56 11.29 -12.20 15.57
N THR A 57 10.23 -12.99 15.69
CA THR A 57 10.34 -14.45 15.64
C THR A 57 10.74 -14.94 14.24
N PHE A 58 10.21 -14.33 13.18
CA PHE A 58 10.66 -14.58 11.80
C PHE A 58 12.16 -14.32 11.63
N ASN A 59 12.65 -13.14 12.06
CA ASN A 59 14.05 -12.77 11.95
C ASN A 59 14.97 -13.69 12.79
N GLN A 60 14.53 -14.08 13.98
CA GLN A 60 15.28 -14.97 14.86
C GLN A 60 15.45 -16.37 14.28
N TYR A 61 14.42 -16.90 13.60
CA TYR A 61 14.38 -18.27 13.11
C TYR A 61 14.44 -18.37 11.58
N ARG A 62 14.86 -17.31 10.89
CA ARG A 62 14.88 -17.23 9.42
C ARG A 62 15.69 -18.34 8.77
N ASP A 63 16.77 -18.78 9.40
CA ASP A 63 17.68 -19.81 8.88
C ASP A 63 17.21 -21.24 9.22
N VAL A 64 16.21 -21.37 10.11
CA VAL A 64 15.69 -22.65 10.61
C VAL A 64 14.32 -22.97 10.01
N LEU A 65 13.50 -21.95 9.74
CA LEU A 65 12.18 -22.08 9.15
C LEU A 65 12.25 -22.09 7.62
N PHE A 66 11.13 -22.43 6.98
CA PHE A 66 11.00 -22.21 5.54
C PHE A 66 11.18 -20.73 5.21
N GLY A 67 11.97 -20.44 4.18
CA GLY A 67 12.16 -19.08 3.70
C GLY A 67 10.86 -18.54 3.13
N ALA A 68 10.58 -17.25 3.34
CA ALA A 68 9.42 -16.61 2.71
C ALA A 68 9.59 -16.44 1.18
N ASN A 69 10.81 -16.57 0.66
CA ASN A 69 11.17 -16.27 -0.72
C ASN A 69 11.37 -17.54 -1.57
N ARG A 70 10.25 -18.17 -1.94
CA ARG A 70 10.20 -19.37 -2.80
C ARG A 70 9.63 -19.06 -4.18
N ILE A 71 10.04 -19.86 -5.16
CA ILE A 71 9.49 -19.91 -6.50
C ILE A 71 8.93 -21.30 -6.77
N ILE A 72 7.75 -21.33 -7.38
CA ILE A 72 7.07 -22.55 -7.79
C ILE A 72 6.80 -22.43 -9.29
N ALA A 73 7.29 -23.38 -10.06
CA ALA A 73 6.96 -23.54 -11.47
C ALA A 73 6.14 -24.81 -11.65
N VAL A 74 4.98 -24.71 -12.29
CA VAL A 74 4.06 -25.81 -12.52
C VAL A 74 3.98 -26.13 -14.00
N VAL A 75 4.15 -27.40 -14.33
CA VAL A 75 3.93 -27.95 -15.66
C VAL A 75 2.50 -28.46 -15.73
N HIS A 76 1.70 -27.84 -16.58
CA HIS A 76 0.28 -28.14 -16.77
C HIS A 76 -0.01 -28.51 -18.24
N PRO A 77 -0.16 -29.80 -18.56
CA PRO A 77 -0.76 -30.24 -19.82
C PRO A 77 -2.18 -29.67 -19.96
N LYS A 78 -2.48 -29.03 -21.10
CA LYS A 78 -3.81 -28.46 -21.38
C LYS A 78 -4.88 -29.53 -21.61
N THR A 79 -4.45 -30.75 -21.96
CA THR A 79 -5.32 -31.91 -22.14
C THR A 79 -4.67 -33.15 -21.55
N GLY A 80 -5.41 -33.91 -20.74
CA GLY A 80 -4.94 -35.13 -20.11
C GLY A 80 -4.34 -34.91 -18.72
N ASP A 81 -3.61 -35.91 -18.24
CA ASP A 81 -2.92 -35.89 -16.94
C ASP A 81 -1.41 -35.66 -17.12
N VAL A 82 -0.69 -35.47 -16.00
CA VAL A 82 0.77 -35.29 -16.02
C VAL A 82 1.53 -36.59 -16.27
N TRP A 83 0.84 -37.74 -16.31
CA TRP A 83 1.41 -39.07 -16.41
C TRP A 83 1.66 -39.49 -17.86
N ASN A 84 2.38 -38.65 -18.60
CA ASN A 84 2.78 -38.91 -19.97
C ASN A 84 4.23 -38.48 -20.24
N GLU A 85 4.83 -39.05 -21.29
CA GLU A 85 6.24 -38.82 -21.65
C GLU A 85 6.55 -37.33 -21.83
N LYS A 86 5.70 -36.59 -22.57
CA LYS A 86 5.91 -35.17 -22.85
C LYS A 86 5.89 -34.33 -21.56
N ALA A 87 4.90 -34.54 -20.70
CA ALA A 87 4.74 -33.79 -19.46
C ALA A 87 5.86 -34.06 -18.47
N LEU A 88 6.27 -35.32 -18.29
CA LEU A 88 7.38 -35.69 -17.42
C LEU A 88 8.73 -35.20 -17.96
N THR A 89 8.91 -35.22 -19.28
CA THR A 89 10.08 -34.61 -19.94
C THR A 89 10.13 -33.10 -19.69
N ARG A 90 9.00 -32.40 -19.84
CA ARG A 90 8.94 -30.97 -19.51
C ARG A 90 9.18 -30.68 -18.05
N LEU A 91 8.67 -31.52 -17.15
CA LEU A 91 8.97 -31.39 -15.72
C LEU A 91 10.47 -31.54 -15.46
N TYR A 92 11.16 -32.47 -16.14
CA TYR A 92 12.61 -32.59 -16.06
C TYR A 92 13.32 -31.34 -16.57
N ASP A 93 12.96 -30.84 -17.76
CA ASP A 93 13.55 -29.65 -18.37
C ASP A 93 13.43 -28.42 -17.46
N VAL A 94 12.23 -28.18 -16.91
CA VAL A 94 11.93 -27.10 -15.97
C VAL A 94 12.73 -27.28 -14.67
N THR A 95 12.83 -28.51 -14.17
CA THR A 95 13.64 -28.82 -12.98
C THR A 95 15.11 -28.47 -13.20
N GLN A 96 15.69 -28.87 -14.33
CA GLN A 96 17.08 -28.57 -14.66
C GLN A 96 17.31 -27.07 -14.87
N ALA A 97 16.40 -26.39 -15.56
CA ALA A 97 16.49 -24.96 -15.80
C ALA A 97 16.49 -24.17 -14.48
N LEU A 98 15.58 -24.46 -13.56
CA LEU A 98 15.56 -23.84 -12.22
C LEU A 98 16.80 -24.20 -11.40
N PHE A 99 17.26 -25.46 -11.46
CA PHE A 99 18.45 -25.91 -10.72
C PHE A 99 19.73 -25.18 -11.12
N PHE A 100 19.87 -24.81 -12.39
CA PHE A 100 21.04 -24.07 -12.87
C PHE A 100 20.84 -22.55 -12.93
N MET A 101 19.63 -22.06 -12.63
CA MET A 101 19.32 -20.63 -12.69
C MET A 101 20.10 -19.85 -11.61
N PRO A 102 20.83 -18.78 -11.99
CA PRO A 102 21.48 -17.90 -11.01
C PRO A 102 20.46 -17.28 -10.05
N GLY A 103 20.77 -17.27 -8.75
CA GLY A 103 19.87 -16.77 -7.70
C GLY A 103 19.02 -17.84 -7.02
N VAL A 104 19.00 -19.08 -7.52
CA VAL A 104 18.32 -20.22 -6.89
C VAL A 104 19.27 -21.00 -5.98
N ASP A 105 18.85 -21.35 -4.76
CA ASP A 105 19.59 -22.29 -3.91
C ASP A 105 19.35 -23.73 -4.40
N ARG A 106 20.34 -24.28 -5.09
CA ARG A 106 20.32 -25.63 -5.67
C ARG A 106 19.95 -26.73 -4.68
N ARG A 107 20.27 -26.57 -3.40
CA ARG A 107 20.01 -27.57 -2.36
C ARG A 107 18.52 -27.70 -2.02
N THR A 108 17.73 -26.69 -2.39
CA THR A 108 16.30 -26.56 -2.04
C THR A 108 15.36 -26.96 -3.18
N VAL A 109 15.90 -27.15 -4.39
CA VAL A 109 15.12 -27.52 -5.57
C VAL A 109 14.49 -28.89 -5.36
N THR A 110 13.16 -28.94 -5.43
CA THR A 110 12.36 -30.13 -5.14
C THR A 110 11.34 -30.36 -6.25
N SER A 111 11.33 -31.56 -6.82
CA SER A 111 10.50 -32.02 -7.95
C SER A 111 10.42 -33.55 -7.93
N LEU A 112 9.56 -34.18 -8.73
CA LEU A 112 9.58 -35.64 -8.89
C LEU A 112 10.94 -36.17 -9.37
N TRP A 113 11.69 -35.35 -10.10
CA TRP A 113 13.00 -35.70 -10.67
C TRP A 113 14.19 -35.48 -9.73
N THR A 114 13.98 -34.93 -8.54
CA THR A 114 15.08 -34.62 -7.60
C THR A 114 15.26 -35.72 -6.56
N PRO A 115 16.50 -36.01 -6.13
CA PRO A 115 16.81 -37.13 -5.22
C PRO A 115 16.32 -36.94 -3.78
N ASN A 116 15.84 -35.73 -3.44
CA ASN A 116 15.20 -35.43 -2.16
C ASN A 116 13.71 -35.82 -2.14
N THR A 117 13.16 -36.33 -3.24
CA THR A 117 11.77 -36.78 -3.37
C THR A 117 11.72 -38.31 -3.36
N ARG A 118 11.48 -38.90 -2.18
CA ARG A 118 11.53 -40.35 -1.96
C ARG A 118 10.19 -40.92 -1.54
N ALA A 119 9.85 -42.07 -2.11
CA ALA A 119 8.74 -42.90 -1.68
C ALA A 119 9.24 -43.90 -0.63
N VAL A 120 8.68 -43.83 0.57
CA VAL A 120 8.97 -44.78 1.65
C VAL A 120 7.74 -45.66 1.82
N GLN A 121 7.92 -46.97 1.63
CA GLN A 121 6.89 -47.97 1.88
C GLN A 121 7.38 -49.06 2.81
N ILE A 122 6.43 -49.73 3.43
CA ILE A 122 6.70 -50.87 4.31
C ILE A 122 6.23 -52.11 3.56
N THR A 123 7.15 -53.04 3.37
CA THR A 123 6.93 -54.30 2.68
C THR A 123 7.19 -55.46 3.64
N GLU A 124 6.87 -56.68 3.23
CA GLU A 124 7.18 -57.89 4.01
C GLU A 124 8.69 -58.07 4.28
N GLU A 125 9.53 -57.49 3.42
CA GLU A 125 11.00 -57.50 3.56
C GLU A 125 11.54 -56.35 4.44
N GLY A 126 10.67 -55.41 4.84
CA GLY A 126 11.01 -54.25 5.66
C GLY A 126 10.69 -52.90 5.00
N MET A 127 11.29 -51.83 5.54
CA MET A 127 11.16 -50.48 4.99
C MET A 127 11.98 -50.34 3.70
N LYS A 128 11.29 -50.03 2.61
CA LYS A 128 11.88 -49.77 1.30
C LYS A 128 11.75 -48.29 0.98
N ALA A 129 12.87 -47.60 0.83
CA ALA A 129 12.94 -46.20 0.42
C ALA A 129 13.52 -46.12 -0.98
N GLU A 130 12.75 -45.61 -1.93
CA GLU A 130 13.15 -45.46 -3.33
C GLU A 130 12.94 -44.01 -3.78
N ASP A 131 13.81 -43.50 -4.64
CA ASP A 131 13.57 -42.23 -5.31
C ASP A 131 12.30 -42.36 -6.18
N VAL A 132 11.47 -41.31 -6.23
CA VAL A 132 10.21 -41.36 -7.01
C VAL A 132 10.48 -41.57 -8.49
N VAL A 133 11.51 -40.91 -9.01
CA VAL A 133 12.11 -41.24 -10.30
C VAL A 133 13.47 -41.87 -10.02
N GLY A 134 13.61 -43.16 -10.35
CA GLY A 134 14.84 -43.90 -10.11
C GLY A 134 15.98 -43.41 -10.99
N GLY A 135 17.23 -43.53 -10.52
CA GLY A 135 18.42 -43.13 -11.30
C GLY A 135 18.64 -43.96 -12.58
N ASP A 136 17.92 -45.07 -12.74
CA ASP A 136 17.84 -45.90 -13.93
C ASP A 136 16.87 -45.35 -14.99
N VAL A 137 15.96 -44.44 -14.61
CA VAL A 137 15.00 -43.82 -15.52
C VAL A 137 15.58 -42.52 -16.08
N THR A 138 15.65 -42.43 -17.41
CA THR A 138 16.05 -41.21 -18.11
C THR A 138 14.92 -40.67 -18.97
N VAL A 139 14.97 -39.39 -19.32
CA VAL A 139 14.00 -38.74 -20.21
C VAL A 139 13.79 -39.51 -21.52
N ASN A 140 14.88 -40.04 -22.11
CA ASN A 140 14.84 -40.78 -23.36
C ASN A 140 14.33 -42.23 -23.21
N ALA A 141 14.04 -42.68 -21.99
CA ALA A 141 13.64 -44.06 -21.66
C ALA A 141 12.33 -44.10 -20.85
N LEU A 142 11.44 -43.12 -21.01
CA LEU A 142 10.12 -43.08 -20.37
C LEU A 142 9.15 -44.07 -21.04
N THR A 143 9.23 -45.35 -20.70
CA THR A 143 8.23 -46.35 -21.13
C THR A 143 6.94 -46.24 -20.31
N PRO A 144 5.79 -46.74 -20.81
CA PRO A 144 4.54 -46.76 -20.04
C PRO A 144 4.69 -47.43 -18.66
N GLU A 145 5.52 -48.47 -18.55
CA GLU A 145 5.81 -49.15 -17.29
C GLU A 145 6.59 -48.25 -16.33
N ALA A 146 7.61 -47.52 -16.83
CA ALA A 146 8.37 -46.57 -16.03
C ALA A 146 7.47 -45.45 -15.50
N ILE A 147 6.59 -44.89 -16.35
CA ILE A 147 5.62 -43.85 -15.97
C ILE A 147 4.65 -44.37 -14.90
N SER A 148 4.12 -45.59 -15.07
CA SER A 148 3.25 -46.21 -14.07
C SER A 148 3.96 -46.38 -12.73
N GLY A 149 5.23 -46.81 -12.74
CA GLY A 149 6.04 -46.94 -11.53
C GLY A 149 6.38 -45.60 -10.86
N ILE A 150 6.57 -44.52 -11.62
CA ILE A 150 6.71 -43.16 -11.06
C ILE A 150 5.40 -42.73 -10.41
N ARG A 151 4.26 -42.95 -11.07
CA ARG A 151 2.94 -42.63 -10.53
C ARG A 151 2.66 -43.35 -9.22
N GLU A 152 2.90 -44.66 -9.18
CA GLU A 152 2.71 -45.47 -7.98
C GLU A 152 3.59 -44.97 -6.82
N ARG A 153 4.88 -44.76 -7.07
CA ARG A 153 5.80 -44.19 -6.06
C ARG A 153 5.40 -42.78 -5.60
N THR A 154 4.86 -41.96 -6.50
CA THR A 154 4.35 -40.63 -6.14
C THR A 154 3.17 -40.71 -5.16
N VAL A 155 2.25 -41.66 -5.39
CA VAL A 155 1.12 -41.91 -4.48
C VAL A 155 1.61 -42.44 -3.14
N ILE A 156 2.49 -43.45 -3.15
CA ILE A 156 3.10 -44.03 -1.94
C ILE A 156 3.84 -42.97 -1.13
N GLY A 157 4.62 -42.12 -1.79
CA GLY A 157 5.39 -41.04 -1.16
C GLY A 157 4.53 -39.88 -0.63
N GLY A 158 3.21 -39.90 -0.85
CA GLY A 158 2.32 -38.83 -0.39
C GLY A 158 2.51 -37.50 -1.11
N PHE A 159 2.99 -37.55 -2.37
CA PHE A 159 3.28 -36.34 -3.14
C PHE A 159 2.06 -35.80 -3.93
N ILE A 160 0.93 -36.51 -3.90
CA ILE A 160 -0.36 -36.02 -4.41
C ILE A 160 -0.87 -34.90 -3.50
N GLY A 161 -1.29 -33.80 -4.11
CA GLY A 161 -1.64 -32.55 -3.45
C GLY A 161 -0.45 -31.64 -3.15
N SER A 162 0.80 -32.14 -3.17
CA SER A 162 2.00 -31.36 -2.87
C SER A 162 2.87 -31.09 -4.10
N LEU A 163 3.50 -32.11 -4.68
CA LEU A 163 4.28 -31.97 -5.92
C LEU A 163 3.45 -32.28 -7.17
N VAL A 164 2.35 -33.02 -7.02
CA VAL A 164 1.40 -33.35 -8.09
C VAL A 164 0.01 -32.89 -7.67
N ALA A 165 -0.77 -32.37 -8.60
CA ALA A 165 -2.14 -31.91 -8.32
C ALA A 165 -3.04 -33.04 -7.82
N ASN A 166 -4.07 -32.71 -7.03
CA ASN A 166 -5.02 -33.70 -6.51
C ASN A 166 -5.76 -34.46 -7.63
N ASP A 167 -5.99 -33.79 -8.76
CA ASP A 167 -6.60 -34.35 -9.97
C ASP A 167 -5.59 -35.01 -10.93
N SER A 168 -4.31 -35.10 -10.53
CA SER A 168 -3.20 -35.60 -11.36
C SER A 168 -2.94 -34.83 -12.66
N THR A 169 -3.53 -33.64 -12.85
CA THR A 169 -3.39 -32.87 -14.10
C THR A 169 -2.08 -32.11 -14.21
N SER A 170 -1.35 -31.90 -13.12
CA SER A 170 -0.20 -30.98 -13.10
C SER A 170 0.86 -31.47 -12.12
N ALA A 171 2.13 -31.09 -12.35
CA ALA A 171 3.22 -31.30 -11.40
C ALA A 171 4.07 -30.04 -11.25
N MET A 172 4.63 -29.81 -10.07
CA MET A 172 5.39 -28.60 -9.74
C MET A 172 6.85 -28.87 -9.38
N VAL A 173 7.67 -27.84 -9.59
CA VAL A 173 9.04 -27.69 -9.13
C VAL A 173 9.08 -26.54 -8.15
N VAL A 174 9.59 -26.78 -6.95
CA VAL A 174 9.72 -25.77 -5.89
C VAL A 174 11.20 -25.47 -5.67
N ALA A 175 11.56 -24.19 -5.54
CA ALA A 175 12.92 -23.79 -5.22
C ALA A 175 12.95 -22.52 -4.34
N GLU A 176 13.89 -22.44 -3.39
CA GLU A 176 14.16 -21.23 -2.62
C GLU A 176 15.21 -20.36 -3.32
N LEU A 177 15.12 -19.04 -3.13
CA LEU A 177 16.09 -18.09 -3.66
C LEU A 177 17.22 -17.83 -2.65
N ALA A 178 18.44 -17.72 -3.17
CA ALA A 178 19.63 -17.37 -2.43
C ALA A 178 19.82 -15.84 -2.45
N ASP A 179 19.14 -15.12 -1.56
CA ASP A 179 19.23 -13.65 -1.42
C ASP A 179 19.57 -13.25 0.03
N PRO A 180 20.77 -12.69 0.30
CA PRO A 180 21.83 -12.34 -0.66
C PRO A 180 22.59 -13.55 -1.22
N ASP A 181 23.25 -13.38 -2.36
CA ASP A 181 24.07 -14.44 -2.98
C ASP A 181 25.18 -14.88 -1.99
N PRO A 182 25.29 -16.19 -1.66
CA PRO A 182 26.26 -16.67 -0.67
C PRO A 182 27.72 -16.42 -1.03
N LYS A 183 28.03 -16.20 -2.32
CA LYS A 183 29.39 -15.98 -2.82
C LYS A 183 29.72 -14.51 -2.94
N THR A 184 28.80 -13.69 -3.46
CA THR A 184 29.08 -12.27 -3.73
C THR A 184 28.57 -11.34 -2.63
N GLY A 185 27.60 -11.79 -1.82
CA GLY A 185 26.91 -10.96 -0.84
C GLY A 185 25.98 -9.90 -1.44
N GLU A 186 25.86 -9.86 -2.77
CA GLU A 186 24.96 -8.95 -3.47
C GLU A 186 23.52 -9.45 -3.39
N ARG A 187 22.57 -8.51 -3.35
CA ARG A 187 21.14 -8.84 -3.36
C ARG A 187 20.70 -9.23 -4.76
N LEU A 188 19.76 -10.17 -4.84
CA LEU A 188 19.19 -10.59 -6.12
C LEU A 188 18.38 -9.46 -6.76
N ASN A 189 18.65 -9.14 -8.02
CA ASN A 189 17.77 -8.25 -8.79
C ASN A 189 16.51 -9.01 -9.22
N TYR A 190 15.41 -8.77 -8.52
CA TYR A 190 14.12 -9.41 -8.78
C TYR A 190 13.58 -9.15 -10.19
N LEU A 191 13.84 -7.97 -10.79
CA LEU A 191 13.36 -7.65 -12.13
C LEU A 191 14.07 -8.50 -13.19
N ASP A 192 15.39 -8.59 -13.11
CA ASP A 192 16.19 -9.40 -14.03
C ASP A 192 15.89 -10.89 -13.86
N PHE A 193 15.72 -11.33 -12.60
CA PHE A 193 15.37 -12.71 -12.30
C PHE A 193 13.96 -13.07 -12.81
N SER A 194 12.97 -12.19 -12.62
CA SER A 194 11.61 -12.38 -13.16
C SER A 194 11.61 -12.48 -14.69
N ARG A 195 12.37 -11.61 -15.37
CA ARG A 195 12.52 -11.69 -16.84
C ARG A 195 13.16 -13.00 -17.29
N ARG A 196 14.12 -13.54 -16.53
CA ARG A 196 14.70 -14.87 -16.80
C ARG A 196 13.69 -15.99 -16.57
N LEU A 197 12.84 -15.91 -15.55
CA LEU A 197 11.75 -16.88 -15.37
C LEU A 197 10.80 -16.88 -16.58
N GLU A 198 10.47 -15.73 -17.15
CA GLU A 198 9.66 -15.67 -18.36
C GLU A 198 10.42 -16.25 -19.57
N THR A 199 11.61 -15.73 -19.86
CA THR A 199 12.34 -16.06 -21.09
C THR A 199 13.00 -17.45 -21.09
N ASP A 200 13.68 -17.82 -20.00
CA ASP A 200 14.44 -19.07 -19.91
C ASP A 200 13.60 -20.25 -19.41
N LEU A 201 12.41 -20.00 -18.84
CA LEU A 201 11.51 -21.03 -18.31
C LEU A 201 10.18 -21.09 -19.06
N ARG A 202 9.35 -20.03 -19.02
CA ARG A 202 8.01 -20.07 -19.61
C ARG A 202 8.08 -20.10 -21.15
N ASP A 203 8.67 -19.10 -21.78
CA ASP A 203 8.71 -18.96 -23.24
C ASP A 203 9.46 -20.12 -23.91
N LYS A 204 10.44 -20.69 -23.21
CA LYS A 204 11.26 -21.79 -23.71
C LYS A 204 10.57 -23.15 -23.64
N TYR A 205 9.78 -23.41 -22.59
CA TYR A 205 9.22 -24.75 -22.33
C TYR A 205 7.70 -24.83 -22.44
N ALA A 206 6.98 -23.71 -22.53
CA ALA A 206 5.56 -23.68 -22.85
C ALA A 206 5.34 -23.88 -24.35
N ASP A 207 4.30 -24.64 -24.71
CA ASP A 207 3.93 -24.91 -26.11
C ASP A 207 2.40 -25.02 -26.29
N ALA A 208 1.97 -25.53 -27.44
CA ALA A 208 0.55 -25.68 -27.77
C ALA A 208 -0.16 -26.66 -26.82
N GLU A 209 0.54 -27.66 -26.29
CA GLU A 209 0.00 -28.75 -25.46
C GLU A 209 0.27 -28.54 -23.97
N ILE A 210 1.38 -27.88 -23.60
CA ILE A 210 1.82 -27.71 -22.21
C ILE A 210 1.93 -26.23 -21.86
N GLU A 211 1.33 -25.86 -20.73
CA GLU A 211 1.45 -24.55 -20.12
C GLU A 211 2.44 -24.59 -18.94
N ILE A 212 3.26 -23.54 -18.82
CA ILE A 212 4.16 -23.34 -17.67
C ILE A 212 3.62 -22.18 -16.82
N GLN A 213 3.19 -22.50 -15.61
CA GLN A 213 2.65 -21.55 -14.65
C GLN A 213 3.74 -21.23 -13.62
N ILE A 214 3.96 -19.96 -13.30
CA ILE A 214 5.06 -19.52 -12.43
C ILE A 214 4.52 -18.59 -11.36
N ILE A 215 4.77 -18.92 -10.11
CA ILE A 215 4.33 -18.17 -8.94
C ILE A 215 5.47 -18.04 -7.93
N GLY A 216 5.35 -17.07 -7.02
CA GLY A 216 6.33 -16.80 -5.98
C GLY A 216 6.71 -15.32 -5.90
N PHE A 217 7.30 -14.94 -4.76
CA PHE A 217 7.50 -13.54 -4.41
C PHE A 217 8.37 -12.78 -5.43
N ALA A 218 9.48 -13.36 -5.89
CA ALA A 218 10.34 -12.72 -6.89
C ALA A 218 9.62 -12.48 -8.22
N LYS A 219 8.77 -13.42 -8.64
CA LYS A 219 7.96 -13.27 -9.85
C LYS A 219 6.91 -12.17 -9.69
N GLN A 220 6.18 -12.17 -8.57
CA GLN A 220 5.23 -11.13 -8.21
C GLN A 220 5.89 -9.74 -8.23
N MET A 221 7.06 -9.60 -7.61
CA MET A 221 7.76 -8.32 -7.54
C MET A 221 8.27 -7.85 -8.91
N GLY A 222 8.69 -8.78 -9.77
CA GLY A 222 9.02 -8.47 -11.16
C GLY A 222 7.84 -7.91 -11.94
N ASP A 223 6.66 -8.53 -11.82
CA ASP A 223 5.44 -8.07 -12.51
C ASP A 223 4.94 -6.72 -11.98
N ILE A 224 5.05 -6.50 -10.66
CA ILE A 224 4.76 -5.19 -10.04
C ILE A 224 5.73 -4.13 -10.58
N SER A 225 7.02 -4.45 -10.68
CA SER A 225 8.05 -3.52 -11.16
C SER A 225 7.87 -3.19 -12.64
N GLU A 226 7.52 -4.17 -13.48
CA GLU A 226 7.17 -3.94 -14.88
C GLU A 226 5.93 -3.05 -15.00
N GLY A 227 4.88 -3.34 -14.23
CA GLY A 227 3.69 -2.49 -14.14
C GLY A 227 3.98 -1.06 -13.65
N ALA A 228 5.02 -0.86 -12.83
CA ALA A 228 5.39 0.46 -12.32
C ALA A 228 5.90 1.41 -13.41
N THR A 229 6.33 0.91 -14.57
CA THR A 229 6.68 1.76 -15.73
C THR A 229 5.47 2.57 -16.23
N SER A 230 4.27 1.97 -16.20
CA SER A 230 3.02 2.64 -16.57
C SER A 230 2.73 3.87 -15.70
N VAL A 231 3.26 3.92 -14.47
CA VAL A 231 3.08 5.05 -13.56
C VAL A 231 3.62 6.35 -14.17
N ILE A 232 4.74 6.29 -14.88
CA ILE A 232 5.33 7.46 -15.56
C ILE A 232 4.42 7.93 -16.71
N GLU A 233 3.81 7.01 -17.44
CA GLU A 233 2.85 7.33 -18.51
C GLU A 233 1.62 8.04 -17.95
N PHE A 234 1.07 7.54 -16.83
CA PHE A 234 -0.03 8.20 -16.14
C PHE A 234 0.38 9.54 -15.51
N PHE A 235 1.64 9.73 -15.09
CA PHE A 235 2.14 11.05 -14.67
C PHE A 235 2.08 12.04 -15.82
N ALA A 236 2.59 11.63 -16.98
CA ALA A 236 2.62 12.47 -18.17
C ALA A 236 1.20 12.81 -18.62
N LEU A 237 0.29 11.83 -18.63
CA LEU A 237 -1.12 12.05 -18.94
C LEU A 237 -1.78 13.00 -17.92
N ALA A 238 -1.61 12.76 -16.62
CA ALA A 238 -2.14 13.64 -15.57
C ALA A 238 -1.58 15.06 -15.67
N PHE A 239 -0.29 15.22 -16.01
CA PHE A 239 0.33 16.51 -16.26
C PHE A 239 -0.33 17.23 -17.44
N VAL A 240 -0.53 16.55 -18.57
CA VAL A 240 -1.19 17.11 -19.76
C VAL A 240 -2.63 17.50 -19.45
N LEU A 241 -3.41 16.61 -18.81
CA LEU A 241 -4.79 16.89 -18.43
C LEU A 241 -4.88 18.07 -17.45
N THR A 242 -3.98 18.12 -16.48
CA THR A 242 -3.87 19.24 -15.53
C THR A 242 -3.53 20.54 -16.27
N ALA A 243 -2.60 20.51 -17.22
CA ALA A 243 -2.24 21.66 -18.03
C ALA A 243 -3.42 22.16 -18.88
N LEU A 244 -4.15 21.24 -19.52
CA LEU A 244 -5.35 21.56 -20.29
C LEU A 244 -6.46 22.15 -19.41
N ALA A 245 -6.67 21.57 -18.23
CA ALA A 245 -7.64 22.07 -17.26
C ALA A 245 -7.25 23.50 -16.84
N VAL A 246 -6.02 23.72 -16.37
CA VAL A 246 -5.55 25.04 -15.91
C VAL A 246 -5.59 26.06 -17.05
N TYR A 247 -5.26 25.66 -18.28
CA TYR A 247 -5.43 26.51 -19.46
C TYR A 247 -6.89 26.87 -19.71
N TRP A 248 -7.81 25.93 -19.58
CA TRP A 248 -9.23 26.19 -19.74
C TRP A 248 -9.75 27.18 -18.67
N TYR A 249 -9.25 27.08 -17.45
CA TYR A 249 -9.57 28.00 -16.35
C TYR A 249 -9.01 29.40 -16.57
N THR A 250 -7.70 29.50 -16.83
CA THR A 250 -6.98 30.78 -16.87
C THR A 250 -7.06 31.46 -18.22
N ARG A 251 -7.24 30.72 -19.32
CA ARG A 251 -7.18 31.20 -20.72
C ARG A 251 -5.87 31.90 -21.07
N SER A 252 -4.80 31.63 -20.34
CA SER A 252 -3.47 32.21 -20.56
C SER A 252 -2.39 31.14 -20.45
N LEU A 253 -1.54 31.05 -21.47
CA LEU A 253 -0.43 30.10 -21.50
C LEU A 253 0.58 30.39 -20.39
N VAL A 254 0.84 31.66 -20.09
CA VAL A 254 1.77 32.08 -19.02
C VAL A 254 1.23 31.64 -17.66
N LEU A 255 -0.03 31.98 -17.36
CA LEU A 255 -0.68 31.63 -16.09
C LEU A 255 -0.92 30.13 -15.93
N THR A 256 -0.85 29.37 -17.02
CA THR A 256 -0.87 27.90 -16.99
C THR A 256 0.51 27.32 -16.73
N PHE A 257 1.53 27.83 -17.41
CA PHE A 257 2.90 27.35 -17.28
C PHE A 257 3.48 27.59 -15.89
N LEU A 258 3.23 28.76 -15.29
CA LEU A 258 3.75 29.14 -13.99
C LEU A 258 3.47 28.12 -12.86
N PRO A 259 2.20 27.74 -12.56
CA PRO A 259 1.90 26.78 -11.50
C PRO A 259 2.44 25.37 -11.81
N LEU A 260 2.46 24.96 -13.07
CA LEU A 260 2.99 23.64 -13.48
C LEU A 260 4.51 23.57 -13.32
N ALA A 261 5.25 24.57 -13.83
CA ALA A 261 6.70 24.63 -13.76
C ALA A 261 7.17 24.71 -12.31
N CYS A 262 6.58 25.60 -11.50
CA CYS A 262 6.89 25.69 -10.07
C CYS A 262 6.59 24.38 -9.34
N SER A 263 5.51 23.71 -9.71
CA SER A 263 5.15 22.43 -9.10
C SER A 263 6.09 21.30 -9.49
N LEU A 264 6.61 21.29 -10.72
CA LEU A 264 7.57 20.28 -11.19
C LEU A 264 8.94 20.48 -10.54
N VAL A 265 9.38 21.73 -10.35
CA VAL A 265 10.63 22.05 -9.66
C VAL A 265 10.67 21.44 -8.25
N SER A 266 9.58 21.51 -7.49
CA SER A 266 9.56 20.88 -6.15
C SER A 266 9.64 19.36 -6.20
N VAL A 267 9.12 18.73 -7.25
CA VAL A 267 9.21 17.27 -7.45
C VAL A 267 10.66 16.87 -7.77
N VAL A 268 11.36 17.67 -8.59
CA VAL A 268 12.79 17.48 -8.83
C VAL A 268 13.58 17.61 -7.52
N TRP A 269 13.26 18.60 -6.68
CA TRP A 269 13.90 18.75 -5.38
C TRP A 269 13.58 17.59 -4.45
N GLN A 270 12.33 17.11 -4.46
CA GLN A 270 11.93 15.94 -3.70
C GLN A 270 12.75 14.70 -4.11
N PHE A 271 12.86 14.40 -5.40
CA PHE A 271 13.67 13.27 -5.88
C PHE A 271 15.15 13.40 -5.52
N GLY A 272 15.74 14.60 -5.66
CA GLY A 272 17.12 14.81 -5.24
C GLY A 272 17.33 14.58 -3.74
N THR A 273 16.36 14.99 -2.90
CA THR A 273 16.46 14.77 -1.44
C THR A 273 16.30 13.30 -1.08
N ILE A 274 15.44 12.56 -1.78
CA ILE A 274 15.28 11.11 -1.60
C ILE A 274 16.62 10.40 -1.81
N THR A 275 17.31 10.71 -2.91
CA THR A 275 18.64 10.16 -3.20
C THR A 275 19.65 10.53 -2.11
N LEU A 276 19.66 11.79 -1.65
CA LEU A 276 20.56 12.27 -0.59
C LEU A 276 20.34 11.58 0.76
N LEU A 277 19.10 11.17 1.06
CA LEU A 277 18.77 10.42 2.26
C LEU A 277 19.16 8.93 2.16
N GLY A 278 19.63 8.48 0.99
CA GLY A 278 19.95 7.08 0.74
C GLY A 278 18.71 6.20 0.55
N PHE A 279 17.55 6.81 0.31
CA PHE A 279 16.32 6.07 0.01
C PHE A 279 16.26 5.75 -1.48
N GLY A 280 15.82 4.54 -1.82
CA GLY A 280 15.46 4.19 -3.18
C GLY A 280 13.97 4.45 -3.44
N LEU A 281 13.57 4.46 -4.71
CA LEU A 281 12.17 4.63 -5.08
C LEU A 281 11.45 3.30 -4.93
N ASP A 282 10.63 3.17 -3.89
CA ASP A 282 9.76 2.01 -3.70
C ASP A 282 8.53 2.11 -4.61
N PRO A 283 8.02 1.02 -5.21
CA PRO A 283 6.80 1.04 -6.04
C PRO A 283 5.59 1.73 -5.38
N LEU A 284 5.42 1.58 -4.06
CA LEU A 284 4.35 2.24 -3.31
C LEU A 284 4.66 3.72 -3.03
N ALA A 285 5.93 4.10 -2.94
CA ALA A 285 6.38 5.49 -2.76
C ALA A 285 6.33 6.31 -4.06
N VAL A 286 6.21 5.68 -5.23
CA VAL A 286 6.07 6.37 -6.54
C VAL A 286 4.87 7.33 -6.53
N LEU A 287 3.85 7.07 -5.71
CA LEU A 287 2.66 7.92 -5.57
C LEU A 287 2.95 9.34 -5.07
N VAL A 288 3.93 9.47 -4.18
CA VAL A 288 4.13 10.69 -3.39
C VAL A 288 4.50 11.90 -4.27
N PRO A 289 5.47 11.81 -5.20
CA PRO A 289 5.75 12.88 -6.16
C PRO A 289 4.52 13.43 -6.88
N PHE A 290 3.56 12.57 -7.22
CA PHE A 290 2.34 12.97 -7.92
C PHE A 290 1.42 13.77 -7.01
N LEU A 291 1.26 13.31 -5.78
CA LEU A 291 0.46 14.01 -4.77
C LEU A 291 1.07 15.36 -4.46
N VAL A 292 2.39 15.42 -4.32
CA VAL A 292 3.12 16.67 -4.15
C VAL A 292 2.95 17.57 -5.38
N PHE A 293 3.05 17.04 -6.60
CA PHE A 293 2.75 17.79 -7.83
C PHE A 293 1.33 18.37 -7.80
N ALA A 294 0.34 17.54 -7.49
CA ALA A 294 -1.07 17.87 -7.44
C ALA A 294 -1.38 18.97 -6.40
N ILE A 295 -0.91 18.82 -5.15
CA ILE A 295 -0.96 19.86 -4.11
C ILE A 295 -0.30 21.16 -4.60
N GLY A 296 0.82 21.03 -5.31
CA GLY A 296 1.48 22.16 -5.94
C GLY A 296 0.58 22.88 -6.94
N VAL A 297 0.00 22.17 -7.88
CA VAL A 297 -0.85 22.81 -8.87
C VAL A 297 -2.07 23.44 -8.20
N SER A 298 -2.64 22.79 -7.19
CA SER A 298 -3.75 23.32 -6.36
C SER A 298 -3.44 24.71 -5.78
N HIS A 299 -2.37 24.86 -5.02
CA HIS A 299 -1.98 26.16 -4.46
C HIS A 299 -1.54 27.15 -5.55
N GLY A 300 -0.89 26.65 -6.62
CA GLY A 300 -0.51 27.46 -7.77
C GLY A 300 -1.73 28.07 -8.47
N ILE A 301 -2.83 27.33 -8.62
CA ILE A 301 -4.11 27.83 -9.16
C ILE A 301 -4.68 28.91 -8.24
N GLN A 302 -4.64 28.74 -6.92
CA GLN A 302 -5.10 29.77 -5.98
C GLN A 302 -4.30 31.07 -6.14
N GLN A 303 -2.97 30.96 -6.28
CA GLN A 303 -2.08 32.09 -6.52
C GLN A 303 -2.39 32.79 -7.85
N VAL A 304 -2.50 32.01 -8.92
CA VAL A 304 -2.81 32.50 -10.27
C VAL A 304 -4.20 33.14 -10.33
N ASN A 305 -5.18 32.56 -9.65
CA ASN A 305 -6.53 33.13 -9.57
C ASN A 305 -6.51 34.51 -8.91
N TYR A 306 -5.73 34.67 -7.84
CA TYR A 306 -5.55 35.95 -7.18
C TYR A 306 -4.90 36.97 -8.12
N ILE A 307 -3.82 36.60 -8.81
CA ILE A 307 -3.14 37.47 -9.79
C ILE A 307 -4.10 37.88 -10.90
N ALA A 308 -4.85 36.92 -11.47
CA ALA A 308 -5.81 37.19 -12.54
C ALA A 308 -6.88 38.19 -12.08
N LYS A 309 -7.41 38.05 -10.86
CA LYS A 309 -8.41 38.96 -10.30
C LYS A 309 -7.87 40.38 -10.11
N GLU A 310 -6.65 40.54 -9.61
CA GLU A 310 -6.01 41.86 -9.47
C GLU A 310 -5.76 42.53 -10.83
N VAL A 311 -5.35 41.75 -11.83
CA VAL A 311 -5.18 42.23 -13.21
C VAL A 311 -6.52 42.64 -13.82
N ILE A 312 -7.60 41.88 -13.59
CA ILE A 312 -8.96 42.25 -14.02
C ILE A 312 -9.43 43.56 -13.38
N ASN A 313 -9.02 43.82 -12.13
CA ASN A 313 -9.29 45.06 -11.42
C ASN A 313 -8.39 46.24 -11.83
N GLY A 314 -7.53 46.07 -12.85
CA GLY A 314 -6.70 47.13 -13.41
C GLY A 314 -5.29 47.24 -12.83
N ALA A 315 -4.83 46.29 -12.00
CA ALA A 315 -3.45 46.26 -11.55
C ALA A 315 -2.49 45.77 -12.66
N ASP A 316 -1.27 46.31 -12.69
CA ASP A 316 -0.22 45.79 -13.55
C ASP A 316 0.34 44.45 -13.03
N GLY A 317 1.02 43.68 -13.88
CA GLY A 317 1.51 42.34 -13.55
C GLY A 317 2.43 42.29 -12.32
N TYR A 318 3.24 43.34 -12.09
CA TYR A 318 4.10 43.41 -10.91
C TYR A 318 3.28 43.64 -9.63
N THR A 319 2.39 44.64 -9.64
CA THR A 319 1.52 44.93 -8.48
C THR A 319 0.60 43.76 -8.15
N ALA A 320 0.03 43.11 -9.17
CA ALA A 320 -0.80 41.92 -8.99
C ALA A 320 -0.02 40.76 -8.34
N ALA A 321 1.21 40.51 -8.78
CA ALA A 321 2.09 39.48 -8.21
C ALA A 321 2.45 39.78 -6.74
N VAL A 322 2.77 41.05 -6.43
CA VAL A 322 3.07 41.51 -5.07
C VAL A 322 1.87 41.34 -4.14
N ARG A 323 0.67 41.75 -4.58
CA ARG A 323 -0.57 41.62 -3.79
C ARG A 323 -0.96 40.16 -3.60
N SER A 324 -0.74 39.32 -4.61
CA SER A 324 -0.93 37.88 -4.49
C SER A 324 0.01 37.26 -3.47
N PHE A 325 1.29 37.66 -3.47
CA PHE A 325 2.26 37.21 -2.46
C PHE A 325 1.80 37.58 -1.04
N THR A 326 1.50 38.85 -0.78
CA THR A 326 1.10 39.28 0.58
C THR A 326 -0.25 38.72 1.01
N GLY A 327 -1.21 38.59 0.10
CA GLY A 327 -2.55 38.10 0.39
C GLY A 327 -2.66 36.59 0.61
N LEU A 328 -1.71 35.80 0.08
CA LEU A 328 -1.76 34.33 0.15
C LEU A 328 -0.59 33.70 0.91
N LEU A 329 0.49 34.42 1.21
CA LEU A 329 1.65 33.84 1.91
C LEU A 329 1.25 33.23 3.25
N VAL A 330 0.46 33.94 4.07
CA VAL A 330 0.03 33.44 5.38
C VAL A 330 -0.95 32.26 5.26
N PRO A 331 -2.14 32.40 4.63
CA PRO A 331 -3.09 31.31 4.58
C PRO A 331 -2.55 30.11 3.79
N GLY A 332 -1.75 30.34 2.74
CA GLY A 332 -1.08 29.30 1.98
C GLY A 332 -0.01 28.56 2.78
N THR A 333 0.81 29.25 3.57
CA THR A 333 1.82 28.61 4.43
C THR A 333 1.15 27.76 5.51
N LEU A 334 0.05 28.24 6.09
CA LEU A 334 -0.69 27.49 7.10
C LEU A 334 -1.29 26.19 6.54
N ALA A 335 -1.92 26.27 5.36
CA ALA A 335 -2.46 25.10 4.67
C ALA A 335 -1.34 24.07 4.42
N LEU A 336 -0.20 24.53 3.87
CA LEU A 336 0.97 23.68 3.63
C LEU A 336 1.60 23.12 4.91
N ILE A 337 1.63 23.87 6.00
CA ILE A 337 2.08 23.36 7.31
C ILE A 337 1.12 22.28 7.83
N THR A 338 -0.19 22.46 7.64
CA THR A 338 -1.18 21.46 8.05
C THR A 338 -0.99 20.16 7.27
N ALA A 339 -0.80 20.25 5.95
CA ALA A 339 -0.46 19.10 5.11
C ALA A 339 0.89 18.47 5.51
N PHE A 340 1.92 19.29 5.79
CA PHE A 340 3.24 18.84 6.24
C PHE A 340 3.13 18.03 7.55
N VAL A 341 2.44 18.57 8.56
CA VAL A 341 2.29 17.85 9.84
C VAL A 341 1.41 16.61 9.64
N GLY A 342 0.37 16.68 8.81
CA GLY A 342 -0.43 15.52 8.43
C GLY A 342 0.43 14.37 7.90
N PHE A 343 1.31 14.64 6.93
CA PHE A 343 2.29 13.65 6.45
C PHE A 343 3.29 13.24 7.52
N ALA A 344 3.81 14.17 8.32
CA ALA A 344 4.82 13.87 9.34
C ALA A 344 4.27 12.93 10.42
N THR A 345 2.97 12.99 10.75
CA THR A 345 2.37 12.05 11.72
C THR A 345 2.38 10.60 11.24
N LEU A 346 2.37 10.35 9.92
CA LEU A 346 2.49 9.00 9.37
C LEU A 346 3.86 8.37 9.66
N ALA A 347 4.90 9.17 9.96
CA ALA A 347 6.21 8.65 10.35
C ALA A 347 6.19 7.92 11.72
N LEU A 348 5.12 8.08 12.51
CA LEU A 348 4.94 7.37 13.77
C LEU A 348 4.57 5.89 13.56
N VAL A 349 4.12 5.49 12.36
CA VAL A 349 3.78 4.11 12.07
C VAL A 349 5.02 3.24 12.11
N PRO A 350 5.01 2.09 12.82
CA PRO A 350 6.15 1.18 12.92
C PRO A 350 6.36 0.32 11.66
N ILE A 351 6.16 0.89 10.47
CA ILE A 351 6.40 0.24 9.17
C ILE A 351 7.40 1.12 8.39
N PRO A 352 8.62 0.63 8.10
CA PRO A 352 9.67 1.44 7.46
C PRO A 352 9.22 2.12 6.17
N MET A 353 8.49 1.39 5.32
CA MET A 353 7.95 1.93 4.08
C MET A 353 7.01 3.13 4.27
N ILE A 354 6.09 3.08 5.25
CA ILE A 354 5.20 4.22 5.54
C ILE A 354 6.02 5.41 6.07
N ARG A 355 7.10 5.16 6.82
CA ARG A 355 7.99 6.22 7.30
C ARG A 355 8.75 6.89 6.16
N GLU A 356 9.32 6.12 5.24
CA GLU A 356 9.97 6.66 4.03
C GLU A 356 8.95 7.49 3.24
N LEU A 357 7.74 6.96 2.99
CA LEU A 357 6.65 7.69 2.34
C LEU A 357 6.27 8.99 3.08
N ALA A 358 6.15 8.95 4.40
CA ALA A 358 5.82 10.10 5.23
C ALA A 358 6.88 11.22 5.15
N ILE A 359 8.17 10.85 5.26
CA ILE A 359 9.30 11.78 5.19
C ILE A 359 9.36 12.42 3.80
N THR A 360 9.29 11.61 2.76
CA THR A 360 9.38 12.10 1.37
C THR A 360 8.22 13.02 1.01
N ALA A 361 7.01 12.70 1.47
CA ALA A 361 5.84 13.56 1.27
C ALA A 361 5.96 14.87 2.04
N SER A 362 6.38 14.82 3.31
CA SER A 362 6.58 16.00 4.15
C SER A 362 7.60 16.95 3.53
N VAL A 363 8.74 16.43 3.07
CA VAL A 363 9.78 17.22 2.38
C VAL A 363 9.22 17.84 1.10
N GLY A 364 8.48 17.06 0.30
CA GLY A 364 7.85 17.55 -0.94
C GLY A 364 6.87 18.71 -0.69
N VAL A 365 6.03 18.61 0.33
CA VAL A 365 5.11 19.67 0.75
C VAL A 365 5.85 20.89 1.30
N ALA A 366 6.91 20.69 2.09
CA ALA A 366 7.73 21.78 2.61
C ALA A 366 8.35 22.61 1.46
N TYR A 367 8.82 21.96 0.39
CA TYR A 367 9.34 22.66 -0.79
C TYR A 367 8.27 23.46 -1.55
N LYS A 368 6.97 23.16 -1.40
CA LYS A 368 5.89 23.98 -1.98
C LYS A 368 5.78 25.35 -1.35
N ILE A 369 6.17 25.51 -0.09
CA ILE A 369 6.20 26.83 0.55
C ILE A 369 7.15 27.76 -0.23
N ILE A 370 8.28 27.24 -0.69
CA ILE A 370 9.26 28.01 -1.46
C ILE A 370 8.82 28.13 -2.93
N THR A 371 8.55 27.00 -3.59
CA THR A 371 8.29 26.98 -5.04
C THR A 371 6.97 27.65 -5.42
N ASN A 372 5.90 27.47 -4.65
CA ASN A 372 4.61 28.06 -5.01
C ASN A 372 4.35 29.43 -4.38
N LEU A 373 4.72 29.63 -3.11
CA LEU A 373 4.43 30.92 -2.47
C LEU A 373 5.49 31.98 -2.76
N ILE A 374 6.74 31.60 -3.08
CA ILE A 374 7.82 32.56 -3.39
C ILE A 374 8.13 32.58 -4.88
N MET A 375 8.49 31.45 -5.48
CA MET A 375 8.98 31.41 -6.86
C MET A 375 7.90 31.79 -7.89
N LEU A 376 6.66 31.30 -7.72
CA LEU A 376 5.56 31.59 -8.65
C LEU A 376 5.23 33.10 -8.72
N PRO A 377 4.98 33.84 -7.63
CA PRO A 377 4.74 35.28 -7.70
C PRO A 377 5.93 36.06 -8.26
N VAL A 378 7.15 35.69 -7.90
CA VAL A 378 8.36 36.35 -8.42
C VAL A 378 8.48 36.16 -9.94
N LEU A 379 8.23 34.95 -10.46
CA LEU A 379 8.17 34.70 -11.90
C LEU A 379 7.03 35.47 -12.57
N ALA A 380 5.83 35.45 -11.97
CA ALA A 380 4.67 36.15 -12.50
C ALA A 380 4.91 37.67 -12.67
N SER A 381 5.72 38.26 -11.79
CA SER A 381 6.04 39.69 -11.80
C SER A 381 6.83 40.19 -13.03
N TYR A 382 7.40 39.29 -13.84
CA TYR A 382 8.07 39.63 -15.10
C TYR A 382 7.11 39.69 -16.29
N PHE A 383 5.93 39.08 -16.17
CA PHE A 383 4.98 39.01 -17.26
C PHE A 383 4.03 40.21 -17.26
N ARG A 384 3.67 40.66 -18.46
CA ARG A 384 2.64 41.66 -18.69
C ARG A 384 1.44 40.97 -19.35
N PHE A 385 0.24 41.37 -18.96
CA PHE A 385 -1.01 40.82 -19.49
C PHE A 385 -1.65 41.84 -20.43
N ASP A 386 -2.15 41.37 -21.57
CA ASP A 386 -2.80 42.20 -22.59
C ASP A 386 -4.26 42.51 -22.22
N GLU A 387 -4.81 43.61 -22.74
CA GLU A 387 -6.22 43.96 -22.57
C GLU A 387 -7.16 42.87 -23.10
N GLY A 388 -6.73 42.14 -24.14
CA GLY A 388 -7.45 41.00 -24.69
C GLY A 388 -7.60 39.85 -23.70
N PHE A 389 -6.61 39.59 -22.84
CA PHE A 389 -6.75 38.66 -21.72
C PHE A 389 -7.72 39.18 -20.66
N VAL A 390 -7.59 40.45 -20.25
CA VAL A 390 -8.45 41.09 -19.23
C VAL A 390 -9.93 40.94 -19.59
N LEU A 391 -10.29 41.24 -20.84
CA LEU A 391 -11.67 41.14 -21.33
C LEU A 391 -12.19 39.70 -21.34
N ARG A 392 -11.38 38.73 -21.80
CA ARG A 392 -11.76 37.32 -21.85
C ARG A 392 -11.91 36.73 -20.44
N ALA A 393 -10.94 36.99 -19.58
CA ALA A 393 -10.92 36.48 -18.21
C ALA A 393 -12.05 37.10 -17.37
N GLY A 394 -12.26 38.42 -17.46
CA GLY A 394 -13.34 39.11 -16.75
C GLY A 394 -14.75 38.66 -17.15
N LYS A 395 -14.99 38.39 -18.45
CA LYS A 395 -16.28 37.86 -18.91
C LYS A 395 -16.57 36.48 -18.29
N MET A 396 -15.60 35.58 -18.32
CA MET A 396 -15.72 34.25 -17.72
C MET A 396 -15.86 34.30 -16.20
N GLU A 397 -15.11 35.16 -15.52
CA GLU A 397 -15.20 35.36 -14.07
C GLU A 397 -16.62 35.80 -13.67
N SER A 398 -17.20 36.76 -14.39
CA SER A 398 -18.55 37.28 -14.11
C SER A 398 -19.64 36.21 -14.19
N LEU A 399 -19.55 35.29 -15.17
CA LEU A 399 -20.48 34.18 -15.37
C LEU A 399 -20.39 33.17 -14.22
N ARG A 400 -19.17 32.81 -13.84
CA ARG A 400 -18.88 31.83 -12.78
C ARG A 400 -19.27 32.36 -11.40
N ASN A 401 -18.99 33.63 -11.15
CA ASN A 401 -19.37 34.31 -9.92
C ASN A 401 -20.89 34.38 -9.74
N ARG A 402 -21.66 34.60 -10.82
CA ARG A 402 -23.14 34.57 -10.74
C ARG A 402 -23.68 33.21 -10.28
N LEU A 403 -23.09 32.12 -10.76
CA LEU A 403 -23.47 30.76 -10.34
C LEU A 403 -23.15 30.53 -8.86
N MET A 404 -21.92 30.86 -8.43
CA MET A 404 -21.51 30.66 -7.03
C MET A 404 -22.28 31.54 -6.05
N VAL A 405 -22.64 32.77 -6.43
CA VAL A 405 -23.48 33.63 -5.58
C VAL A 405 -24.89 33.05 -5.42
N ARG A 406 -25.50 32.48 -6.48
CA ARG A 406 -26.81 31.81 -6.35
C ARG A 406 -26.74 30.60 -5.43
N LEU A 407 -25.72 29.77 -5.60
CA LEU A 407 -25.47 28.62 -4.71
C LEU A 407 -25.27 29.10 -3.26
N GLY A 408 -24.48 30.15 -3.06
CA GLY A 408 -24.20 30.72 -1.75
C GLY A 408 -25.45 31.26 -1.05
N VAL A 409 -26.32 31.96 -1.79
CA VAL A 409 -27.62 32.44 -1.27
C VAL A 409 -28.50 31.26 -0.87
N HIS A 410 -28.59 30.22 -1.69
CA HIS A 410 -29.46 29.09 -1.39
C HIS A 410 -28.96 28.27 -0.19
N ILE A 411 -27.66 28.05 -0.07
CA ILE A 411 -27.08 27.22 0.99
C ILE A 411 -27.03 27.96 2.33
N ALA A 412 -26.64 29.24 2.36
CA ALA A 412 -26.47 29.99 3.61
C ALA A 412 -27.74 30.66 4.15
N THR A 413 -28.89 30.50 3.50
CA THR A 413 -30.14 30.95 4.14
C THR A 413 -30.40 30.13 5.41
N PRO A 414 -30.78 30.74 6.55
CA PRO A 414 -30.92 30.06 7.83
C PRO A 414 -31.70 28.74 7.79
N ARG A 415 -32.83 28.73 7.08
CA ARG A 415 -33.68 27.54 6.92
C ARG A 415 -32.96 26.43 6.16
N ASN A 416 -32.30 26.76 5.06
CA ASN A 416 -31.61 25.78 4.23
C ASN A 416 -30.30 25.31 4.87
N ALA A 417 -29.61 26.18 5.60
CA ALA A 417 -28.44 25.83 6.40
C ALA A 417 -28.77 24.82 7.51
N ALA A 418 -29.91 25.00 8.19
CA ALA A 418 -30.39 24.04 9.18
C ALA A 418 -30.74 22.68 8.54
N ILE A 419 -31.43 22.68 7.38
CA ILE A 419 -31.74 21.46 6.62
C ILE A 419 -30.45 20.78 6.15
N GLY A 420 -29.50 21.53 5.59
CA GLY A 420 -28.21 21.01 5.14
C GLY A 420 -27.39 20.41 6.27
N THR A 421 -27.40 21.03 7.46
CA THR A 421 -26.76 20.49 8.65
C THR A 421 -27.43 19.18 9.10
N LEU A 422 -28.77 19.12 9.12
CA LEU A 422 -29.51 17.91 9.46
C LEU A 422 -29.23 16.76 8.47
N VAL A 423 -29.22 17.06 7.17
CA VAL A 423 -28.84 16.11 6.12
C VAL A 423 -27.41 15.64 6.32
N GLY A 424 -26.47 16.54 6.65
CA GLY A 424 -25.09 16.20 6.96
C GLY A 424 -24.95 15.25 8.17
N VAL A 425 -25.72 15.48 9.24
CA VAL A 425 -25.75 14.61 10.42
C VAL A 425 -26.34 13.24 10.08
N LEU A 426 -27.42 13.19 9.30
CA LEU A 426 -28.03 11.93 8.85
C LEU A 426 -27.07 11.16 7.94
N LEU A 427 -26.43 11.84 6.99
CA LEU A 427 -25.43 11.27 6.11
C LEU A 427 -24.24 10.73 6.88
N PHE A 428 -23.79 11.46 7.92
CA PHE A 428 -22.74 10.98 8.82
C PHE A 428 -23.15 9.70 9.55
N GLY A 429 -24.36 9.64 10.12
CA GLY A 429 -24.87 8.45 10.78
C GLY A 429 -24.93 7.23 9.85
N VAL A 430 -25.41 7.42 8.61
CA VAL A 430 -25.44 6.37 7.58
C VAL A 430 -24.02 5.96 7.17
N ALA A 431 -23.11 6.91 6.97
CA ALA A 431 -21.73 6.63 6.60
C ALA A 431 -21.01 5.83 7.69
N VAL A 432 -21.19 6.20 8.97
CA VAL A 432 -20.65 5.45 10.10
C VAL A 432 -21.21 4.03 10.12
N TRP A 433 -22.53 3.87 10.00
CA TRP A 433 -23.17 2.56 9.98
C TRP A 433 -22.65 1.69 8.82
N GLN A 434 -22.57 2.24 7.60
CA GLN A 434 -22.09 1.50 6.43
C GLN A 434 -20.60 1.19 6.48
N SER A 435 -19.79 2.05 7.13
CA SER A 435 -18.35 1.83 7.31
C SER A 435 -18.02 0.70 8.31
N GLN A 436 -18.98 0.25 9.11
CA GLN A 436 -18.77 -0.87 10.04
C GLN A 436 -18.46 -2.16 9.25
N GLY A 437 -17.51 -2.94 9.76
CA GLY A 437 -17.06 -4.17 9.10
C GLY A 437 -16.21 -3.93 7.84
N ARG A 438 -15.55 -2.77 7.72
CA ARG A 438 -14.51 -2.58 6.71
C ARG A 438 -13.38 -3.61 6.92
N HIS A 439 -12.86 -4.13 5.82
CA HIS A 439 -11.79 -5.13 5.84
C HIS A 439 -10.42 -4.45 6.06
N VAL A 440 -9.66 -4.93 7.04
CA VAL A 440 -8.25 -4.55 7.24
C VAL A 440 -7.39 -5.64 6.65
N GLY A 441 -6.52 -5.31 5.70
CA GLY A 441 -5.77 -6.26 4.90
C GLY A 441 -6.44 -6.57 3.56
N HIS A 442 -5.92 -7.57 2.86
CA HIS A 442 -6.38 -7.95 1.51
C HIS A 442 -7.70 -8.73 1.54
N VAL A 443 -8.54 -8.49 0.51
CA VAL A 443 -9.91 -9.01 0.40
C VAL A 443 -10.05 -10.07 -0.71
N LEU A 444 -9.21 -9.97 -1.75
CA LEU A 444 -9.20 -10.84 -2.91
C LEU A 444 -8.03 -11.85 -2.82
N PRO A 445 -8.15 -13.04 -3.44
CA PRO A 445 -7.04 -13.98 -3.62
C PRO A 445 -6.04 -13.48 -4.69
N GLY A 446 -4.93 -14.19 -4.89
CA GLY A 446 -3.82 -13.77 -5.77
C GLY A 446 -2.81 -12.79 -5.17
N ALA A 447 -2.01 -12.15 -6.01
CA ALA A 447 -1.27 -10.92 -5.66
C ALA A 447 -2.23 -9.73 -5.75
N PRO A 448 -2.61 -9.11 -4.63
CA PRO A 448 -3.58 -8.01 -4.60
C PRO A 448 -3.05 -6.73 -5.26
N GLU A 449 -1.74 -6.62 -5.47
CA GLU A 449 -1.11 -5.53 -6.21
C GLU A 449 -1.42 -5.58 -7.71
N LEU A 450 -1.78 -6.75 -8.23
CA LEU A 450 -2.08 -7.02 -9.63
C LEU A 450 -3.58 -7.26 -9.81
N HIS A 451 -4.09 -7.02 -11.02
CA HIS A 451 -5.49 -7.32 -11.33
C HIS A 451 -5.73 -8.84 -11.38
N ASP A 452 -6.97 -9.25 -11.13
CA ASP A 452 -7.37 -10.66 -11.13
C ASP A 452 -7.10 -11.36 -12.48
N ASP A 453 -7.13 -10.60 -13.58
CA ASP A 453 -6.86 -11.09 -14.93
C ASP A 453 -5.38 -11.12 -15.31
N SER A 454 -4.49 -10.63 -14.44
CA SER A 454 -3.03 -10.66 -14.64
C SER A 454 -2.53 -12.10 -14.77
N ARG A 455 -1.43 -12.28 -15.51
CA ARG A 455 -0.85 -13.60 -15.72
C ARG A 455 -0.46 -14.28 -14.41
N TYR A 456 0.12 -13.53 -13.48
CA TYR A 456 0.47 -14.04 -12.15
C TYR A 456 -0.76 -14.52 -11.37
N ASN A 457 -1.84 -13.74 -11.33
CA ASN A 457 -3.04 -14.13 -10.56
C ASN A 457 -3.77 -15.33 -11.16
N LYS A 458 -3.78 -15.46 -12.49
CA LYS A 458 -4.28 -16.67 -13.17
C LYS A 458 -3.45 -17.91 -12.83
N ASP A 459 -2.13 -17.78 -12.81
CA ASP A 459 -1.24 -18.87 -12.40
C ASP A 459 -1.47 -19.25 -10.93
N VAL A 460 -1.61 -18.25 -10.04
CA VAL A 460 -1.92 -18.47 -8.62
C VAL A 460 -3.26 -19.20 -8.44
N GLU A 461 -4.33 -18.72 -9.07
CA GLU A 461 -5.66 -19.33 -8.98
C GLU A 461 -5.63 -20.79 -9.49
N SER A 462 -4.96 -21.03 -10.61
CA SER A 462 -4.80 -22.36 -11.20
C SER A 462 -4.07 -23.32 -10.26
N VAL A 463 -3.01 -22.87 -9.59
CA VAL A 463 -2.23 -23.70 -8.68
C VAL A 463 -2.96 -23.92 -7.35
N VAL A 464 -3.51 -22.88 -6.73
CA VAL A 464 -4.22 -23.01 -5.44
C VAL A 464 -5.45 -23.91 -5.54
N SER A 465 -6.18 -23.86 -6.66
CA SER A 465 -7.39 -24.67 -6.84
C SER A 465 -7.14 -26.17 -7.02
N ARG A 466 -5.92 -26.58 -7.42
CA ARG A 466 -5.60 -27.97 -7.76
C ARG A 466 -4.69 -28.67 -6.76
N PHE A 467 -3.85 -27.92 -6.06
CA PHE A 467 -2.91 -28.46 -5.09
C PHE A 467 -3.45 -28.27 -3.67
N ALA A 468 -3.14 -29.21 -2.78
CA ALA A 468 -3.47 -29.14 -1.35
C ALA A 468 -2.51 -28.23 -0.56
N LEU A 469 -1.46 -27.72 -1.22
CA LEU A 469 -0.58 -26.70 -0.69
C LEU A 469 -1.15 -25.32 -0.99
N GLY A 470 -1.69 -24.67 0.04
CA GLY A 470 -1.92 -23.22 0.00
C GLY A 470 -0.60 -22.48 -0.28
N LEU A 471 -0.67 -21.43 -1.09
CA LEU A 471 0.48 -20.53 -1.27
C LEU A 471 0.78 -19.73 -0.01
N ASP A 472 -0.23 -19.60 0.84
CA ASP A 472 -0.23 -18.85 2.08
C ASP A 472 0.14 -19.78 3.25
N LEU A 473 1.42 -19.73 3.63
CA LEU A 473 1.97 -20.45 4.76
C LEU A 473 1.97 -19.53 5.98
N LEU A 474 1.37 -20.01 7.07
CA LEU A 474 1.51 -19.44 8.40
C LEU A 474 2.23 -20.46 9.28
N THR A 475 3.40 -20.10 9.81
CA THR A 475 4.11 -20.98 10.74
C THR A 475 3.78 -20.57 12.18
N VAL A 476 3.65 -21.55 13.06
CA VAL A 476 3.57 -21.35 14.50
C VAL A 476 4.82 -21.97 15.09
N VAL A 477 5.67 -21.15 15.70
CA VAL A 477 6.93 -21.59 16.29
C VAL A 477 6.67 -22.02 17.72
N VAL A 478 6.98 -23.28 18.04
CA VAL A 478 6.93 -23.79 19.40
C VAL A 478 8.36 -23.91 19.92
N GLU A 479 8.70 -23.09 20.92
CA GLU A 479 10.01 -23.11 21.58
C GLU A 479 9.99 -24.08 22.76
N THR A 480 11.06 -24.86 22.88
CA THR A 480 11.29 -25.80 23.96
C THR A 480 12.72 -25.72 24.49
N PRO A 481 13.00 -26.24 25.70
CA PRO A 481 14.36 -26.56 26.11
C PRO A 481 15.08 -27.42 25.07
N LYS A 482 16.41 -27.46 25.19
CA LYS A 482 17.24 -28.37 24.40
C LYS A 482 16.71 -29.81 24.51
N ASP A 483 16.72 -30.53 23.38
CA ASP A 483 16.23 -31.91 23.29
C ASP A 483 14.71 -32.04 23.54
N GLY A 484 13.97 -30.92 23.46
CA GLY A 484 12.55 -30.87 23.80
C GLY A 484 11.64 -31.71 22.90
N CYS A 485 12.09 -32.07 21.69
CA CYS A 485 11.37 -32.98 20.78
C CYS A 485 11.36 -34.45 21.27
N PHE A 486 12.24 -34.83 22.19
CA PHE A 486 12.29 -36.18 22.77
C PHE A 486 11.45 -36.29 24.05
N ILE A 487 10.85 -35.19 24.51
CA ILE A 487 10.00 -35.16 25.69
C ILE A 487 8.54 -35.31 25.26
N TYR A 488 7.89 -36.38 25.72
CA TYR A 488 6.51 -36.71 25.35
C TYR A 488 5.53 -35.55 25.64
N GLU A 489 5.66 -34.86 26.77
CA GLU A 489 4.75 -33.78 27.16
C GLU A 489 4.77 -32.61 26.15
N ASN A 490 5.96 -32.25 25.67
CA ASN A 490 6.14 -31.21 24.66
C ASN A 490 5.55 -31.66 23.31
N MET A 491 5.86 -32.88 22.87
CA MET A 491 5.33 -33.45 21.62
C MET A 491 3.80 -33.58 21.65
N ALA A 492 3.23 -34.02 22.76
CA ALA A 492 1.78 -34.11 22.95
C ALA A 492 1.11 -32.73 22.98
N TYR A 493 1.79 -31.70 23.50
CA TYR A 493 1.32 -30.32 23.44
C TYR A 493 1.25 -29.83 21.98
N VAL A 494 2.34 -29.99 21.23
CA VAL A 494 2.42 -29.62 19.80
C VAL A 494 1.40 -30.40 18.97
N ASP A 495 1.16 -31.67 19.28
CA ASP A 495 0.18 -32.52 18.58
C ASP A 495 -1.24 -32.00 18.77
N ARG A 496 -1.64 -31.70 20.01
CA ARG A 496 -2.97 -31.15 20.32
C ARG A 496 -3.17 -29.77 19.68
N LEU A 497 -2.14 -28.92 19.70
CA LEU A 497 -2.17 -27.62 19.03
C LEU A 497 -2.33 -27.81 17.51
N SER A 498 -1.54 -28.70 16.91
CA SER A 498 -1.61 -28.99 15.46
C SER A 498 -2.99 -29.49 15.06
N TRP A 499 -3.58 -30.41 15.84
CA TRP A 499 -4.92 -30.93 15.61
C TRP A 499 -5.99 -29.84 15.77
N HIS A 500 -5.88 -28.98 16.78
CA HIS A 500 -6.79 -27.85 16.95
C HIS A 500 -6.76 -26.92 15.73
N LEU A 501 -5.56 -26.56 15.27
CA LEU A 501 -5.37 -25.64 14.15
C LEU A 501 -5.80 -26.24 12.81
N ALA A 502 -5.60 -27.55 12.59
CA ALA A 502 -6.07 -28.23 11.39
C ALA A 502 -7.61 -28.17 11.20
N ASN A 503 -8.36 -27.97 12.28
CA ASN A 503 -9.82 -27.87 12.25
C ASN A 503 -10.33 -26.41 12.20
N VAL A 504 -9.44 -25.42 12.13
CA VAL A 504 -9.84 -24.02 11.99
C VAL A 504 -10.28 -23.78 10.53
N PRO A 505 -11.45 -23.15 10.30
CA PRO A 505 -11.88 -22.82 8.95
C PRO A 505 -10.82 -22.02 8.18
N GLY A 506 -10.52 -22.46 6.96
CA GLY A 506 -9.51 -21.84 6.10
C GLY A 506 -8.11 -22.43 6.23
N VAL A 507 -7.86 -23.38 7.14
CA VAL A 507 -6.63 -24.20 7.14
C VAL A 507 -6.86 -25.43 6.25
N LEU A 508 -6.04 -25.59 5.21
CA LEU A 508 -6.07 -26.76 4.33
C LEU A 508 -5.30 -27.94 4.92
N SER A 509 -4.13 -27.66 5.51
CA SER A 509 -3.32 -28.67 6.18
C SER A 509 -2.42 -28.05 7.26
N ALA A 510 -2.12 -28.86 8.29
CA ALA A 510 -1.21 -28.50 9.37
C ALA A 510 -0.12 -29.58 9.48
N GLN A 511 1.12 -29.23 9.15
CA GLN A 511 2.27 -30.12 9.26
C GLN A 511 3.08 -29.79 10.50
N SER A 512 3.41 -30.81 11.29
CA SER A 512 4.22 -30.66 12.49
C SER A 512 4.99 -31.94 12.79
N LEU A 513 6.06 -31.82 13.57
CA LEU A 513 6.87 -32.97 13.99
C LEU A 513 6.03 -34.12 14.60
N PRO A 514 5.10 -33.91 15.55
CA PRO A 514 4.33 -35.01 16.12
C PRO A 514 3.39 -35.72 15.14
N VAL A 515 2.87 -35.01 14.13
CA VAL A 515 2.06 -35.64 13.07
C VAL A 515 2.93 -36.63 12.28
N MET A 516 4.13 -36.20 11.90
CA MET A 516 5.08 -37.07 11.18
C MET A 516 5.66 -38.17 12.06
N ALA A 517 5.93 -37.89 13.34
CA ALA A 517 6.41 -38.88 14.30
C ALA A 517 5.39 -40.00 14.52
N LYS A 518 4.08 -39.70 14.60
CA LYS A 518 3.05 -40.75 14.67
C LYS A 518 3.07 -41.65 13.44
N LEU A 519 3.21 -41.08 12.24
CA LEU A 519 3.31 -41.85 11.00
C LEU A 519 4.59 -42.69 10.97
N ALA A 520 5.72 -42.12 11.37
CA ALA A 520 6.99 -42.83 11.49
C ALA A 520 6.93 -43.96 12.53
N ASN A 521 6.23 -43.78 13.65
CA ASN A 521 6.06 -44.81 14.66
C ASN A 521 5.24 -45.99 14.13
N ALA A 522 4.14 -45.73 13.41
CA ALA A 522 3.45 -46.80 12.69
C ALA A 522 4.38 -47.45 11.66
N GLY A 523 5.24 -46.65 11.02
CA GLY A 523 6.21 -47.10 10.02
C GLY A 523 7.19 -48.15 10.53
N VAL A 524 7.83 -47.89 11.66
CA VAL A 524 8.76 -48.82 12.31
C VAL A 524 8.07 -50.02 12.98
N ASN A 525 6.73 -49.99 13.10
CA ASN A 525 5.90 -51.06 13.64
C ASN A 525 5.05 -51.72 12.53
N GLU A 526 5.71 -52.19 11.47
CA GLU A 526 5.09 -52.95 10.36
C GLU A 526 3.94 -52.21 9.63
N GLY A 527 3.89 -50.89 9.72
CA GLY A 527 2.83 -50.07 9.12
C GLY A 527 1.48 -50.19 9.84
N ASN A 528 1.44 -50.75 11.05
CA ASN A 528 0.19 -50.98 11.75
C ASN A 528 -0.40 -49.65 12.27
N PRO A 529 -1.60 -49.24 11.82
CA PRO A 529 -2.17 -47.92 12.15
C PRO A 529 -2.48 -47.76 13.65
N LYS A 530 -2.58 -48.84 14.43
CA LYS A 530 -2.72 -48.76 15.90
C LYS A 530 -1.49 -48.18 16.58
N TRP A 531 -0.34 -48.23 15.92
CA TRP A 531 0.92 -47.65 16.39
C TRP A 531 1.11 -46.19 15.95
N ALA A 532 0.12 -45.58 15.27
CA ALA A 532 0.13 -44.16 14.91
C ALA A 532 -0.14 -43.24 16.12
N ALA A 533 0.62 -43.43 17.19
CA ALA A 533 0.58 -42.70 18.44
C ALA A 533 2.01 -42.28 18.82
N LEU A 534 2.14 -41.24 19.65
CA LEU A 534 3.43 -40.78 20.16
C LEU A 534 3.94 -41.76 21.23
N PRO A 535 5.15 -42.33 21.08
CA PRO A 535 5.77 -43.13 22.15
C PRO A 535 5.95 -42.29 23.42
N ARG A 536 5.69 -42.91 24.58
CA ARG A 536 5.84 -42.25 25.90
C ARG A 536 7.28 -42.28 26.42
N GLU A 537 8.05 -43.27 25.97
CA GLU A 537 9.45 -43.44 26.35
C GLU A 537 10.35 -42.59 25.44
N GLU A 538 11.26 -41.84 26.05
CA GLU A 538 12.10 -40.86 25.35
C GLU A 538 13.01 -41.49 24.30
N LEU A 539 13.59 -42.66 24.58
CA LEU A 539 14.46 -43.37 23.64
C LEU A 539 13.69 -43.79 22.38
N THR A 540 12.51 -44.39 22.56
CA THR A 540 11.63 -44.82 21.47
C THR A 540 11.11 -43.60 20.68
N LEU A 541 10.75 -42.52 21.38
CA LEU A 541 10.35 -41.27 20.74
C LEU A 541 11.49 -40.65 19.93
N GLY A 542 12.73 -40.69 20.45
CA GLY A 542 13.92 -40.23 19.75
C GLY A 542 14.22 -41.02 18.48
N GLU A 543 14.06 -42.34 18.51
CA GLU A 543 14.23 -43.18 17.32
C GLU A 543 13.19 -42.85 16.25
N VAL A 544 11.93 -42.65 16.65
CA VAL A 544 10.85 -42.24 15.75
C VAL A 544 11.08 -40.85 15.16
N VAL A 545 11.54 -39.88 15.97
CA VAL A 545 11.85 -38.52 15.49
C VAL A 545 12.96 -38.54 14.45
N ARG A 546 13.97 -39.41 14.60
CA ARG A 546 15.07 -39.56 13.61
C ARG A 546 14.61 -40.07 12.25
N GLN A 547 13.46 -40.75 12.18
CA GLN A 547 12.87 -41.17 10.91
C GLN A 547 12.16 -40.02 10.17
N VAL A 548 11.91 -38.88 10.84
CA VAL A 548 11.30 -37.71 10.21
C VAL A 548 12.37 -36.97 9.40
N PRO A 549 12.18 -36.74 8.09
CA PRO A 549 13.18 -36.09 7.27
C PRO A 549 13.48 -34.64 7.69
N GLU A 550 14.76 -34.31 7.90
CA GLU A 550 15.21 -32.95 8.23
C GLU A 550 14.81 -31.92 7.17
N GLY A 551 14.67 -32.34 5.90
CA GLY A 551 14.25 -31.49 4.78
C GLY A 551 12.85 -30.88 4.96
N MET A 552 12.00 -31.44 5.83
CA MET A 552 10.69 -30.86 6.16
C MET A 552 10.78 -29.68 7.13
N ARG A 553 11.96 -29.38 7.69
CA ARG A 553 12.22 -28.30 8.67
C ARG A 553 11.19 -28.25 9.81
N LEU A 554 10.75 -29.41 10.29
CA LEU A 554 9.77 -29.53 11.39
C LEU A 554 10.42 -29.49 12.78
N TYR A 555 11.75 -29.41 12.83
CA TYR A 555 12.57 -29.21 14.02
C TYR A 555 13.97 -28.70 13.63
N ASN A 556 14.70 -28.15 14.59
CA ASN A 556 16.13 -27.84 14.43
C ASN A 556 17.02 -28.90 15.10
N ALA A 557 18.31 -28.90 14.78
CA ALA A 557 19.27 -29.89 15.28
C ALA A 557 19.30 -30.03 16.82
N ASP A 558 19.12 -28.93 17.56
CA ASP A 558 19.08 -28.94 19.03
C ASP A 558 17.68 -29.25 19.62
N CYS A 559 16.66 -29.45 18.77
CA CYS A 559 15.27 -29.64 19.17
C CYS A 559 14.74 -28.59 20.16
N THR A 560 15.20 -27.35 20.01
CA THR A 560 14.72 -26.19 20.77
C THR A 560 13.54 -25.50 20.08
N VAL A 561 13.28 -25.84 18.82
CA VAL A 561 12.23 -25.23 17.99
C VAL A 561 11.50 -26.31 17.22
N MET A 562 10.18 -26.35 17.36
CA MET A 562 9.27 -27.25 16.64
C MET A 562 8.18 -26.43 15.93
N PRO A 563 8.37 -26.06 14.65
CA PRO A 563 7.36 -25.34 13.90
C PRO A 563 6.15 -26.21 13.54
N ILE A 564 4.98 -25.56 13.51
CA ILE A 564 3.75 -26.06 12.92
C ILE A 564 3.49 -25.22 11.67
N ASN A 565 3.57 -25.84 10.50
CA ASN A 565 3.35 -25.20 9.21
C ASN A 565 1.88 -25.34 8.81
N LEU A 566 1.13 -24.24 8.82
CA LEU A 566 -0.27 -24.18 8.42
C LEU A 566 -0.38 -23.65 6.99
N TYR A 567 -0.92 -24.45 6.09
CA TYR A 567 -1.23 -24.03 4.72
C TYR A 567 -2.67 -23.54 4.67
N LEU A 568 -2.85 -22.27 4.33
CA LEU A 568 -4.14 -21.60 4.31
C LEU A 568 -4.78 -21.67 2.93
N ALA A 569 -6.11 -21.65 2.89
CA ALA A 569 -6.88 -21.66 1.66
C ALA A 569 -6.71 -20.35 0.86
N ASP A 570 -6.49 -19.24 1.55
CA ASP A 570 -6.25 -17.92 0.99
C ASP A 570 -5.50 -17.02 2.01
N HIS A 571 -5.03 -15.86 1.55
CA HIS A 571 -4.47 -14.80 2.38
C HIS A 571 -5.49 -13.70 2.71
N LYS A 572 -6.79 -13.99 2.62
CA LYS A 572 -7.78 -12.99 3.02
C LYS A 572 -7.57 -12.67 4.49
N ALA A 573 -7.73 -11.40 4.82
CA ALA A 573 -7.53 -10.95 6.18
C ALA A 573 -8.42 -11.67 7.20
N SER A 574 -9.64 -12.05 6.82
CA SER A 574 -10.57 -12.83 7.66
C SER A 574 -10.03 -14.22 8.00
N THR A 575 -9.48 -14.92 7.00
CA THR A 575 -8.89 -16.26 7.15
C THR A 575 -7.67 -16.19 8.07
N ILE A 576 -6.74 -15.29 7.76
CA ILE A 576 -5.51 -15.10 8.54
C ILE A 576 -5.85 -14.72 10.00
N LYS A 577 -6.76 -13.77 10.20
CA LYS A 577 -7.20 -13.33 11.53
C LYS A 577 -7.84 -14.47 12.32
N GLY A 578 -8.71 -15.26 11.69
CA GLY A 578 -9.35 -16.42 12.33
C GLY A 578 -8.33 -17.45 12.83
N VAL A 579 -7.30 -17.74 12.04
CA VAL A 579 -6.22 -18.68 12.41
C VAL A 579 -5.33 -18.09 13.51
N VAL A 580 -4.91 -16.84 13.38
CA VAL A 580 -4.09 -16.14 14.38
C VAL A 580 -4.81 -16.05 15.73
N ASP A 581 -6.10 -15.72 15.72
CA ASP A 581 -6.93 -15.67 16.93
C ASP A 581 -7.11 -17.07 17.55
N ALA A 582 -7.14 -18.14 16.75
CA ALA A 582 -7.14 -19.51 17.27
C ALA A 582 -5.82 -19.86 17.97
N VAL A 583 -4.68 -19.49 17.39
CA VAL A 583 -3.36 -19.70 18.02
C VAL A 583 -3.24 -18.90 19.32
N LYS A 584 -3.61 -17.61 19.31
CA LYS A 584 -3.58 -16.74 20.50
C LYS A 584 -4.45 -17.31 21.63
N ARG A 585 -5.69 -17.68 21.32
CA ARG A 585 -6.60 -18.29 22.30
C ARG A 585 -6.05 -19.60 22.86
N TYR A 586 -5.49 -20.47 22.02
CA TYR A 586 -4.92 -21.73 22.48
C TYR A 586 -3.72 -21.50 23.41
N ARG A 587 -2.81 -20.58 23.03
CA ARG A 587 -1.64 -20.18 23.82
C ARG A 587 -2.03 -19.66 25.21
N GLU A 588 -3.12 -18.92 25.32
CA GLU A 588 -3.61 -18.37 26.59
C GLU A 588 -4.32 -19.42 27.47
N GLN A 589 -5.06 -20.35 26.86
CA GLN A 589 -5.85 -21.36 27.59
C GLN A 589 -5.03 -22.59 27.99
N HIS A 590 -3.98 -22.92 27.25
CA HIS A 590 -3.18 -24.13 27.46
C HIS A 590 -1.70 -23.75 27.61
N THR A 591 -1.28 -23.50 28.85
CA THR A 591 0.11 -23.19 29.18
C THR A 591 0.85 -24.43 29.64
N LEU A 592 2.08 -24.64 29.16
CA LEU A 592 3.00 -25.66 29.64
C LEU A 592 4.36 -24.99 29.91
N PRO A 593 4.96 -25.08 31.11
CA PRO A 593 6.18 -24.31 31.45
C PRO A 593 7.38 -24.58 30.54
N SER A 594 7.47 -25.78 29.96
CA SER A 594 8.52 -26.20 29.03
C SER A 594 8.26 -25.77 27.57
N VAL A 595 7.12 -25.13 27.28
CA VAL A 595 6.73 -24.77 25.90
C VAL A 595 6.34 -23.30 25.83
N THR A 596 6.94 -22.57 24.88
CA THR A 596 6.51 -21.21 24.53
C THR A 596 6.01 -21.18 23.09
N VAL A 597 4.75 -20.83 22.88
CA VAL A 597 4.15 -20.70 21.55
C VAL A 597 4.32 -19.27 21.03
N ARG A 598 4.99 -19.12 19.90
CA ARG A 598 5.17 -17.86 19.19
C ARG A 598 4.53 -17.95 17.80
N LEU A 599 3.73 -16.94 17.46
CA LEU A 599 3.24 -16.76 16.09
C LEU A 599 4.38 -16.23 15.22
N ALA A 600 4.66 -16.87 14.08
CA ALA A 600 5.87 -16.51 13.35
C ALA A 600 5.94 -17.05 11.94
N SER A 601 6.48 -16.24 11.03
CA SER A 601 6.98 -16.69 9.72
C SER A 601 5.90 -17.11 8.71
N GLY A 602 6.38 -17.31 7.49
CA GLY A 602 5.58 -17.48 6.29
C GLY A 602 4.99 -16.15 5.79
N ASN A 603 4.58 -16.13 4.54
CA ASN A 603 3.95 -14.98 3.91
C ASN A 603 2.65 -14.58 4.63
N ALA A 604 1.84 -15.54 5.11
CA ALA A 604 0.63 -15.24 5.85
C ALA A 604 0.91 -14.68 7.25
N GLY A 605 1.97 -15.13 7.93
CA GLY A 605 2.38 -14.57 9.23
C GLY A 605 2.87 -13.13 9.12
N VAL A 606 3.58 -12.79 8.03
CA VAL A 606 3.97 -11.40 7.71
C VAL A 606 2.75 -10.52 7.44
N GLN A 607 1.79 -11.02 6.66
CA GLN A 607 0.54 -10.31 6.40
C GLN A 607 -0.27 -10.11 7.69
N ALA A 608 -0.32 -11.11 8.58
CA ALA A 608 -0.96 -10.99 9.90
C ALA A 608 -0.35 -9.84 10.72
N ALA A 609 0.99 -9.79 10.81
CA ALA A 609 1.70 -8.73 11.55
C ALA A 609 1.39 -7.34 10.99
N THR A 610 1.36 -7.25 9.66
CA THR A 610 1.11 -6.00 8.95
C THR A 610 -0.34 -5.54 9.15
N ASN A 611 -1.31 -6.46 9.03
CA ASN A 611 -2.73 -6.18 9.25
C ASN A 611 -3.00 -5.74 10.68
N GLU A 612 -2.43 -6.40 11.70
CA GLU A 612 -2.58 -6.01 13.10
C GLU A 612 -2.05 -4.59 13.36
N ILE A 613 -0.90 -4.24 12.78
CA ILE A 613 -0.34 -2.89 12.94
C ILE A 613 -1.18 -1.85 12.21
N VAL A 614 -1.67 -2.15 11.00
CA VAL A 614 -2.57 -1.25 10.28
C VAL A 614 -3.86 -1.03 11.07
N GLU A 615 -4.49 -2.10 11.56
CA GLU A 615 -5.71 -2.05 12.39
C GLU A 615 -5.51 -1.20 13.66
N HIS A 616 -4.40 -1.42 14.37
CA HIS A 616 -4.11 -0.69 15.61
C HIS A 616 -3.61 0.74 15.38
N SER A 617 -2.93 1.04 14.28
CA SER A 617 -2.32 2.35 14.04
C SER A 617 -3.27 3.34 13.40
N GLU A 618 -4.27 2.88 12.65
CA GLU A 618 -5.17 3.73 11.88
C GLU A 618 -5.91 4.78 12.71
N LEU A 619 -6.62 4.37 13.77
CA LEU A 619 -7.40 5.29 14.59
C LEU A 619 -6.51 6.31 15.32
N PRO A 620 -5.43 5.90 16.01
CA PRO A 620 -4.48 6.85 16.58
C PRO A 620 -3.94 7.86 15.56
N MET A 621 -3.57 7.42 14.37
CA MET A 621 -3.07 8.32 13.32
C MET A 621 -4.13 9.32 12.86
N MET A 622 -5.34 8.85 12.56
CA MET A 622 -6.44 9.74 12.21
C MET A 622 -6.68 10.77 13.30
N LEU A 623 -6.70 10.34 14.57
CA LEU A 623 -6.82 11.25 15.70
C LEU A 623 -5.67 12.26 15.79
N TYR A 624 -4.42 11.88 15.53
CA TYR A 624 -3.29 12.81 15.52
C TYR A 624 -3.40 13.86 14.41
N VAL A 625 -3.84 13.47 13.21
CA VAL A 625 -4.08 14.41 12.10
C VAL A 625 -5.24 15.34 12.43
N TYR A 626 -6.37 14.81 12.91
CA TYR A 626 -7.50 15.65 13.33
C TYR A 626 -7.13 16.57 14.49
N ALA A 627 -6.40 16.10 15.51
CA ALA A 627 -5.94 16.92 16.61
C ALA A 627 -5.03 18.05 16.12
N THR A 628 -4.11 17.75 15.19
CA THR A 628 -3.26 18.75 14.55
C THR A 628 -4.08 19.81 13.82
N ILE A 629 -5.04 19.39 12.98
CA ILE A 629 -5.93 20.30 12.26
C ILE A 629 -6.69 21.18 13.26
N LEU A 630 -7.28 20.58 14.29
CA LEU A 630 -8.02 21.30 15.34
C LEU A 630 -7.15 22.36 16.02
N VAL A 631 -5.91 22.01 16.39
CA VAL A 631 -4.95 22.95 17.00
C VAL A 631 -4.60 24.08 16.03
N LEU A 632 -4.28 23.79 14.77
CA LEU A 632 -3.90 24.81 13.79
C LEU A 632 -5.07 25.75 13.44
N VAL A 633 -6.27 25.19 13.21
CA VAL A 633 -7.51 25.96 12.99
C VAL A 633 -7.80 26.86 14.20
N PHE A 634 -7.66 26.33 15.42
CA PHE A 634 -7.86 27.11 16.64
C PHE A 634 -6.81 28.22 16.79
N LEU A 635 -5.53 27.94 16.55
CA LEU A 635 -4.47 28.94 16.67
C LEU A 635 -4.67 30.12 15.73
N VAL A 636 -5.15 29.87 14.51
CA VAL A 636 -5.29 30.90 13.47
C VAL A 636 -6.54 31.74 13.65
N TYR A 637 -7.66 31.08 13.92
CA TYR A 637 -8.96 31.74 13.97
C TYR A 637 -9.37 32.13 15.40
N ARG A 638 -8.75 31.51 16.42
CA ARG A 638 -9.05 31.70 17.86
C ARG A 638 -10.53 31.51 18.17
N ASP A 639 -11.19 30.64 17.41
CA ASP A 639 -12.63 30.41 17.43
C ASP A 639 -12.90 28.90 17.32
N TRP A 640 -13.54 28.34 18.36
CA TRP A 640 -13.89 26.92 18.37
C TRP A 640 -14.96 26.58 17.33
N ARG A 641 -15.76 27.56 16.88
CA ARG A 641 -16.74 27.35 15.80
C ARG A 641 -16.05 27.05 14.49
N ALA A 642 -14.90 27.67 14.25
CA ALA A 642 -14.06 27.39 13.09
C ALA A 642 -13.59 25.93 13.08
N MET A 643 -13.22 25.41 14.26
CA MET A 643 -12.83 24.01 14.42
C MET A 643 -13.95 23.06 14.00
N VAL A 644 -15.17 23.30 14.47
CA VAL A 644 -16.33 22.46 14.11
C VAL A 644 -16.69 22.61 12.64
N ALA A 645 -16.78 23.85 12.13
CA ALA A 645 -17.15 24.12 10.74
C ALA A 645 -16.13 23.55 9.74
N CYS A 646 -14.84 23.53 10.08
CA CYS A 646 -13.81 22.96 9.22
C CYS A 646 -13.70 21.44 9.39
N CYS A 647 -13.68 20.90 10.61
CA CYS A 647 -13.37 19.48 10.82
C CYS A 647 -14.56 18.54 10.58
N VAL A 648 -15.79 18.91 10.96
CA VAL A 648 -16.94 18.00 10.85
C VAL A 648 -17.20 17.57 9.40
N PRO A 649 -17.22 18.47 8.40
CA PRO A 649 -17.43 18.07 7.00
C PRO A 649 -16.36 17.10 6.48
N LEU A 650 -15.11 17.28 6.93
CA LEU A 650 -14.00 16.36 6.62
C LEU A 650 -14.22 14.98 7.26
N THR A 651 -14.69 14.94 8.51
CA THR A 651 -15.04 13.68 9.17
C THR A 651 -16.12 12.95 8.37
N VAL A 652 -17.18 13.65 7.93
CA VAL A 652 -18.21 13.03 7.08
C VAL A 652 -17.62 12.46 5.79
N ALA A 653 -16.78 13.21 5.08
CA ALA A 653 -16.11 12.73 3.87
C ALA A 653 -15.21 11.51 4.14
N THR A 654 -14.52 11.45 5.28
CA THR A 654 -13.67 10.32 5.68
C THR A 654 -14.48 9.03 5.86
N PHE A 655 -15.62 9.11 6.56
CA PHE A 655 -16.49 7.95 6.74
C PHE A 655 -17.19 7.53 5.44
N LEU A 656 -17.51 8.48 4.56
CA LEU A 656 -17.94 8.16 3.20
C LEU A 656 -16.82 7.44 2.42
N GLY A 657 -15.56 7.82 2.63
CA GLY A 657 -14.40 7.13 2.07
C GLY A 657 -14.30 5.68 2.54
N TYR A 658 -14.49 5.42 3.84
CA TYR A 658 -14.55 4.05 4.35
C TYR A 658 -15.72 3.24 3.80
N TRP A 659 -16.90 3.86 3.64
CA TRP A 659 -18.03 3.21 2.98
C TRP A 659 -17.70 2.89 1.52
N PHE A 660 -17.09 3.84 0.80
CA PHE A 660 -16.66 3.64 -0.58
C PHE A 660 -15.67 2.47 -0.71
N MET A 661 -14.67 2.40 0.17
CA MET A 661 -13.72 1.28 0.22
C MET A 661 -14.44 -0.06 0.40
N LYS A 662 -15.36 -0.15 1.36
CA LYS A 662 -16.16 -1.36 1.58
C LYS A 662 -17.02 -1.73 0.37
N SER A 663 -17.60 -0.75 -0.33
CA SER A 663 -18.47 -1.01 -1.49
C SER A 663 -17.75 -1.50 -2.74
N LEU A 664 -16.44 -1.24 -2.85
CA LEU A 664 -15.59 -1.66 -3.96
C LEU A 664 -14.60 -2.76 -3.57
N ASP A 665 -14.78 -3.38 -2.40
CA ASP A 665 -13.89 -4.42 -1.86
C ASP A 665 -12.41 -3.98 -1.77
N ILE A 666 -12.18 -2.69 -1.54
CA ILE A 666 -10.84 -2.11 -1.32
C ILE A 666 -10.48 -2.29 0.16
N GLY A 667 -9.49 -3.12 0.43
CA GLY A 667 -8.96 -3.35 1.77
C GLY A 667 -8.19 -2.15 2.33
N LEU A 668 -8.23 -1.98 3.65
CA LEU A 668 -7.33 -1.06 4.35
C LEU A 668 -5.96 -1.72 4.55
N THR A 669 -4.96 -1.29 3.79
CA THR A 669 -3.62 -1.90 3.74
C THR A 669 -2.53 -0.84 3.95
N VAL A 670 -1.27 -1.26 3.90
CA VAL A 670 -0.10 -0.36 3.94
C VAL A 670 -0.16 0.71 2.83
N ALA A 671 -0.77 0.40 1.68
CA ALA A 671 -0.90 1.30 0.55
C ALA A 671 -2.08 2.28 0.70
N THR A 672 -3.25 1.82 1.13
CA THR A 672 -4.48 2.65 1.18
C THR A 672 -4.60 3.49 2.46
N LEU A 673 -3.94 3.09 3.54
CA LEU A 673 -3.95 3.83 4.81
C LEU A 673 -3.36 5.25 4.69
N PRO A 674 -2.16 5.46 4.11
CA PRO A 674 -1.65 6.81 3.85
C PRO A 674 -2.57 7.66 2.97
N VAL A 675 -3.26 7.04 1.99
CA VAL A 675 -4.20 7.74 1.11
C VAL A 675 -5.38 8.31 1.89
N MET A 676 -5.94 7.55 2.83
CA MET A 676 -7.03 8.04 3.68
C MET A 676 -6.58 9.22 4.54
N VAL A 677 -5.42 9.11 5.19
CA VAL A 677 -4.87 10.20 6.02
C VAL A 677 -4.55 11.44 5.17
N LEU A 678 -4.00 11.22 3.98
CA LEU A 678 -3.70 12.27 3.02
C LEU A 678 -4.95 13.00 2.53
N ALA A 679 -5.99 12.26 2.22
CA ALA A 679 -7.25 12.82 1.76
C ALA A 679 -7.82 13.81 2.79
N VAL A 680 -7.67 13.53 4.10
CA VAL A 680 -8.03 14.47 5.18
C VAL A 680 -7.12 15.70 5.14
N GLY A 681 -5.80 15.50 5.04
CA GLY A 681 -4.81 16.58 5.00
C GLY A 681 -4.98 17.54 3.83
N ILE A 682 -5.33 17.07 2.64
CA ILE A 682 -5.62 17.92 1.47
C ILE A 682 -7.04 18.50 1.55
N GLY A 683 -8.00 17.73 2.06
CA GLY A 683 -9.40 18.15 2.15
C GLY A 683 -9.59 19.39 3.03
N VAL A 684 -8.72 19.59 4.01
CA VAL A 684 -8.79 20.71 4.96
C VAL A 684 -8.49 22.04 4.27
N ASP A 685 -7.68 22.04 3.22
CA ASP A 685 -7.30 23.25 2.48
C ASP A 685 -8.54 23.95 1.92
N TYR A 686 -9.48 23.18 1.40
CA TYR A 686 -10.75 23.71 0.88
C TYR A 686 -11.53 24.43 1.96
N ALA A 687 -11.55 23.87 3.18
CA ALA A 687 -12.20 24.47 4.33
C ALA A 687 -11.47 25.75 4.77
N PHE A 688 -10.14 25.73 4.88
CA PHE A 688 -9.33 26.90 5.25
C PHE A 688 -9.54 28.07 4.29
N TYR A 689 -9.46 27.83 2.98
CA TYR A 689 -9.60 28.89 1.99
C TYR A 689 -10.98 29.57 2.04
N ILE A 690 -12.05 28.80 2.21
CA ILE A 690 -13.42 29.32 2.33
C ILE A 690 -13.61 30.02 3.67
N TYR A 691 -13.27 29.36 4.78
CA TYR A 691 -13.50 29.89 6.13
C TYR A 691 -12.66 31.13 6.43
N ASN A 692 -11.42 31.20 5.92
CA ASN A 692 -10.58 32.40 6.07
C ASN A 692 -11.26 33.65 5.50
N ARG A 693 -11.93 33.53 4.35
CA ARG A 693 -12.67 34.64 3.73
C ARG A 693 -13.94 34.96 4.50
N ILE A 694 -14.68 33.96 4.96
CA ILE A 694 -15.84 34.17 5.84
C ILE A 694 -15.41 34.99 7.06
N GLN A 695 -14.33 34.59 7.73
CA GLN A 695 -13.85 35.29 8.92
C GLN A 695 -13.38 36.73 8.63
N MET A 696 -12.73 36.97 7.50
CA MET A 696 -12.39 38.35 7.11
C MET A 696 -13.63 39.22 6.96
N HIS A 697 -14.66 38.77 6.23
CA HIS A 697 -15.88 39.57 6.06
C HIS A 697 -16.64 39.78 7.38
N LEU A 698 -16.70 38.76 8.24
CA LEU A 698 -17.24 38.90 9.59
C LEU A 698 -16.47 39.92 10.45
N ALA A 699 -15.14 39.98 10.32
CA ALA A 699 -14.31 40.96 11.02
C ALA A 699 -14.55 42.40 10.52
N HIS A 700 -15.01 42.57 9.27
CA HIS A 700 -15.43 43.86 8.72
C HIS A 700 -16.88 44.24 9.09
N GLY A 701 -17.55 43.46 9.95
CA GLY A 701 -18.89 43.76 10.46
C GLY A 701 -20.04 43.27 9.57
N GLU A 702 -19.76 42.43 8.58
CA GLU A 702 -20.81 41.80 7.76
C GLU A 702 -21.51 40.67 8.53
N ASP A 703 -22.78 40.40 8.21
CA ASP A 703 -23.49 39.24 8.73
C ASP A 703 -22.98 37.93 8.10
N ILE A 704 -23.14 36.80 8.79
CA ILE A 704 -22.61 35.49 8.36
C ILE A 704 -23.07 35.06 6.96
N VAL A 705 -24.29 35.43 6.57
CA VAL A 705 -24.86 35.05 5.28
C VAL A 705 -24.24 35.87 4.17
N THR A 706 -24.07 37.17 4.38
CA THR A 706 -23.37 38.06 3.44
C THR A 706 -21.89 37.72 3.34
N ALA A 707 -21.21 37.53 4.48
CA ALA A 707 -19.81 37.12 4.55
C ALA A 707 -19.55 35.83 3.75
N PHE A 708 -20.45 34.85 3.86
CA PHE A 708 -20.36 33.62 3.08
C PHE A 708 -20.57 33.83 1.57
N LYS A 709 -21.56 34.63 1.17
CA LYS A 709 -21.79 34.96 -0.24
C LYS A 709 -20.55 35.60 -0.86
N GLN A 710 -19.91 36.50 -0.13
CA GLN A 710 -18.66 37.12 -0.57
C GLN A 710 -17.53 36.08 -0.64
N ALA A 711 -17.33 35.27 0.40
CA ALA A 711 -16.31 34.22 0.41
C ALA A 711 -16.40 33.24 -0.77
N LEU A 712 -17.61 32.76 -1.10
CA LEU A 712 -17.82 31.89 -2.27
C LEU A 712 -17.55 32.59 -3.59
N ARG A 713 -17.90 33.87 -3.70
CA ARG A 713 -17.60 34.68 -4.88
C ARG A 713 -16.09 34.85 -5.06
N GLU A 714 -15.33 34.94 -3.98
CA GLU A 714 -13.88 35.14 -4.05
C GLU A 714 -13.12 33.85 -4.34
N VAL A 715 -13.46 32.76 -3.65
CA VAL A 715 -12.60 31.56 -3.62
C VAL A 715 -13.34 30.27 -4.02
N GLY A 716 -14.68 30.24 -3.96
CA GLY A 716 -15.46 29.02 -4.23
C GLY A 716 -15.24 28.46 -5.64
N VAL A 717 -15.16 29.33 -6.64
CA VAL A 717 -14.88 28.95 -8.04
C VAL A 717 -13.50 28.30 -8.19
N ALA A 718 -12.49 28.85 -7.52
CA ALA A 718 -11.13 28.32 -7.54
C ALA A 718 -11.07 26.97 -6.83
N THR A 719 -11.73 26.84 -5.68
CA THR A 719 -11.80 25.58 -4.92
C THR A 719 -12.44 24.44 -5.71
N VAL A 720 -13.61 24.68 -6.35
CA VAL A 720 -14.27 23.66 -7.20
C VAL A 720 -13.34 23.21 -8.32
N PHE A 721 -12.74 24.18 -9.01
CA PHE A 721 -11.92 23.91 -10.16
C PHE A 721 -10.66 23.13 -9.79
N THR A 722 -10.01 23.51 -8.69
CA THR A 722 -8.88 22.79 -8.12
C THR A 722 -9.25 21.35 -7.82
N ALA A 723 -10.36 21.11 -7.09
CA ALA A 723 -10.78 19.75 -6.76
C ALA A 723 -11.04 18.90 -8.02
N ILE A 724 -11.76 19.44 -9.00
CA ILE A 724 -12.01 18.74 -10.27
C ILE A 724 -10.70 18.44 -11.00
N THR A 725 -9.76 19.39 -11.04
CA THR A 725 -8.49 19.20 -11.74
C THR A 725 -7.65 18.10 -11.09
N LEU A 726 -7.58 18.08 -9.76
CA LEU A 726 -6.90 17.03 -9.00
C LEU A 726 -7.58 15.67 -9.20
N SER A 727 -8.90 15.64 -9.10
CA SER A 727 -9.70 14.43 -9.34
C SER A 727 -9.51 13.90 -10.75
N VAL A 728 -9.52 14.73 -11.79
CA VAL A 728 -9.28 14.28 -13.18
C VAL A 728 -7.87 13.74 -13.36
N GLY A 729 -6.86 14.41 -12.78
CA GLY A 729 -5.48 13.94 -12.85
C GLY A 729 -5.31 12.55 -12.22
N VAL A 730 -5.82 12.35 -11.00
CA VAL A 730 -5.70 11.09 -10.26
C VAL A 730 -6.66 10.02 -10.75
N ALA A 731 -7.82 10.39 -11.33
CA ALA A 731 -8.77 9.44 -11.90
C ALA A 731 -8.15 8.62 -13.04
N THR A 732 -7.17 9.15 -13.76
CA THR A 732 -6.44 8.40 -14.79
C THR A 732 -5.79 7.13 -14.27
N TRP A 733 -5.43 7.09 -12.98
CA TRP A 733 -4.82 5.91 -12.38
C TRP A 733 -5.76 4.73 -12.23
N SER A 734 -7.08 4.97 -12.25
CA SER A 734 -8.07 3.88 -12.25
C SER A 734 -7.90 2.94 -13.45
N PHE A 735 -7.18 3.37 -14.49
CA PHE A 735 -6.84 2.57 -15.66
C PHE A 735 -5.44 1.92 -15.58
N SER A 736 -4.74 2.02 -14.44
CA SER A 736 -3.41 1.41 -14.28
C SER A 736 -3.48 -0.11 -14.31
N ALA A 737 -2.46 -0.72 -14.93
CA ALA A 737 -2.23 -2.16 -14.88
C ALA A 737 -1.92 -2.66 -13.46
N LEU A 738 -1.51 -1.76 -12.56
CA LEU A 738 -1.33 -2.06 -11.14
C LEU A 738 -2.64 -1.79 -10.40
N LYS A 739 -3.24 -2.85 -9.87
CA LYS A 739 -4.52 -2.80 -9.16
C LYS A 739 -4.45 -1.87 -7.95
N PHE A 740 -3.40 -1.96 -7.14
CA PHE A 740 -3.27 -1.09 -5.96
C PHE A 740 -3.24 0.40 -6.34
N GLN A 741 -2.61 0.74 -7.48
CA GLN A 741 -2.60 2.11 -8.00
C GLN A 741 -3.99 2.54 -8.49
N ALA A 742 -4.72 1.63 -9.14
CA ALA A 742 -6.09 1.87 -9.56
C ALA A 742 -7.02 2.11 -8.38
N ASP A 743 -6.94 1.27 -7.34
CA ASP A 743 -7.72 1.38 -6.11
C ASP A 743 -7.45 2.70 -5.39
N MET A 744 -6.18 3.10 -5.25
CA MET A 744 -5.81 4.39 -4.69
C MET A 744 -6.28 5.57 -5.55
N GLY A 745 -6.21 5.44 -6.88
CA GLY A 745 -6.69 6.45 -7.83
C GLY A 745 -8.18 6.72 -7.70
N MET A 746 -8.98 5.64 -7.62
CA MET A 746 -10.42 5.72 -7.37
C MET A 746 -10.72 6.36 -6.02
N LEU A 747 -10.03 5.91 -4.96
CA LEU A 747 -10.23 6.41 -3.60
C LEU A 747 -9.89 7.90 -3.47
N LEU A 748 -8.73 8.33 -3.99
CA LEU A 748 -8.33 9.74 -3.98
C LEU A 748 -9.29 10.62 -4.79
N THR A 749 -9.71 10.16 -5.96
CA THR A 749 -10.67 10.88 -6.81
C THR A 749 -11.98 11.10 -6.06
N PHE A 750 -12.51 10.03 -5.45
CA PHE A 750 -13.72 10.10 -4.62
C PHE A 750 -13.54 11.05 -3.44
N MET A 751 -12.44 10.92 -2.71
CA MET A 751 -12.15 11.75 -1.54
C MET A 751 -11.99 13.23 -1.88
N PHE A 752 -11.27 13.57 -2.95
CA PHE A 752 -11.14 14.97 -3.39
C PHE A 752 -12.48 15.57 -3.79
N MET A 753 -13.32 14.81 -4.48
CA MET A 753 -14.68 15.25 -4.81
C MET A 753 -15.55 15.42 -3.58
N MET A 754 -15.58 14.44 -2.68
CA MET A 754 -16.39 14.51 -1.46
C MET A 754 -15.94 15.63 -0.54
N ASN A 755 -14.63 15.80 -0.32
CA ASN A 755 -14.11 16.91 0.47
C ASN A 755 -14.50 18.27 -0.11
N MET A 756 -14.46 18.43 -1.44
CA MET A 756 -14.92 19.66 -2.09
C MET A 756 -16.43 19.88 -1.92
N ILE A 757 -17.26 18.84 -2.10
CA ILE A 757 -18.71 18.94 -1.90
C ILE A 757 -19.00 19.36 -0.46
N MET A 758 -18.35 18.71 0.51
CA MET A 758 -18.52 18.98 1.93
C MET A 758 -18.05 20.39 2.31
N ALA A 759 -16.95 20.89 1.74
CA ALA A 759 -16.45 22.23 1.98
C ALA A 759 -17.36 23.33 1.41
N ILE A 760 -18.07 23.09 0.30
CA ILE A 760 -18.94 24.09 -0.34
C ILE A 760 -20.36 24.06 0.22
N THR A 761 -20.84 22.90 0.67
CA THR A 761 -22.22 22.71 1.11
C THR A 761 -22.35 22.63 2.63
N LEU A 762 -21.65 21.69 3.26
CA LEU A 762 -21.83 21.37 4.68
C LEU A 762 -21.08 22.33 5.61
N LEU A 763 -19.85 22.73 5.27
CA LEU A 763 -19.09 23.71 6.05
C LEU A 763 -19.87 25.02 6.27
N PRO A 764 -20.47 25.64 5.23
CA PRO A 764 -21.24 26.86 5.40
C PRO A 764 -22.55 26.64 6.13
N ALA A 765 -23.22 25.53 5.87
CA ALA A 765 -24.45 25.16 6.58
C ALA A 765 -24.20 25.06 8.10
N ILE A 766 -23.11 24.40 8.50
CA ILE A 766 -22.68 24.30 9.89
C ILE A 766 -22.29 25.68 10.44
N ALA A 767 -21.50 26.46 9.71
CA ALA A 767 -21.06 27.78 10.15
C ALA A 767 -22.24 28.73 10.43
N VAL A 768 -23.22 28.81 9.52
CA VAL A 768 -24.43 29.62 9.70
C VAL A 768 -25.30 29.09 10.85
N THR A 769 -25.50 27.77 10.92
CA THR A 769 -26.35 27.17 11.96
C THR A 769 -25.75 27.37 13.36
N LEU A 770 -24.43 27.23 13.50
CA LEU A 770 -23.72 27.51 14.76
C LEU A 770 -23.79 28.98 15.16
N ASP A 771 -23.68 29.90 14.20
CA ASP A 771 -23.75 31.33 14.46
C ASP A 771 -25.15 31.78 14.92
N LEU A 772 -26.20 31.13 14.40
CA LEU A 772 -27.59 31.36 14.80
C LEU A 772 -27.94 30.74 16.15
N LEU A 773 -27.53 29.49 16.40
CA LEU A 773 -27.82 28.78 17.65
C LEU A 773 -27.05 29.34 18.84
N ILE A 774 -25.81 29.76 18.59
CA ILE A 774 -24.95 30.35 19.61
C ILE A 774 -24.47 31.68 19.04
N PRO A 775 -25.07 32.84 19.32
CA PRO A 775 -24.60 34.10 18.77
C PRO A 775 -23.21 34.48 19.28
N ARG A 776 -22.41 35.20 18.49
CA ARG A 776 -21.11 35.72 18.93
C ARG A 776 -21.31 36.89 19.89
N ARG A 777 -20.69 36.84 21.08
CA ARG A 777 -20.76 37.92 22.08
C ARG A 777 -19.72 39.02 21.89
N ARG A 778 -18.71 38.79 21.06
CA ARG A 778 -17.60 39.72 20.77
C ARG A 778 -17.45 39.86 19.25
N PRO A 779 -17.01 41.03 18.74
CA PRO A 779 -16.68 41.19 17.33
C PRO A 779 -15.64 40.16 16.92
N VAL A 780 -15.77 39.65 15.69
CA VAL A 780 -14.88 38.65 15.15
C VAL A 780 -13.50 39.26 14.97
N ALA A 781 -12.49 38.68 15.61
CA ALA A 781 -11.13 39.09 15.35
C ALA A 781 -10.80 38.72 13.90
N ALA A 782 -10.18 39.65 13.17
CA ALA A 782 -9.56 39.32 11.90
C ALA A 782 -8.63 38.11 12.12
N PRO A 783 -8.54 37.18 11.15
CA PRO A 783 -7.62 36.05 11.25
C PRO A 783 -6.26 36.54 11.72
N LEU A 784 -5.57 35.77 12.57
CA LEU A 784 -4.21 36.11 12.96
C LEU A 784 -3.44 36.42 11.67
N MET A 785 -3.03 37.70 11.49
CA MET A 785 -2.28 38.23 10.34
C MET A 785 -3.10 38.72 9.10
N ALA A 786 -4.29 39.30 9.29
CA ALA A 786 -5.06 39.96 8.21
C ALA A 786 -5.11 41.51 8.28
N HIS A 787 -4.18 42.14 8.99
CA HIS A 787 -3.94 43.59 8.89
C HIS A 787 -2.69 43.84 8.05
#